data_AF-A0A532TGM2-F1
#
_entry.id   AF-A0A532TGM2-F1
#
_cell.length_a   1.000
_cell.length_b   1.000
_cell.length_c   1.000
_cell.angle_alpha   90.00
_cell.angle_beta   90.00
_cell.angle_gamma   90.00
#
_symmetry.space_group_name_H-M   'P 1'
#
loop_
_entity.id
_entity.type
_entity.pdbx_description
1 polymer ?
#
loop_
_entity_poly.entity_id
_entity_poly.type
_entity_poly.pdbx_seq_one_letter_code
_entity_poly.pdbx_strand_id
1 'polypeptide(L)'
;MKEQSSNEQFKSHEIDFIDSLDRSEYSKTDLEFIERNISLFLEELKRTKKFLNLNSLNSEFINKYLSEILPKNFPEFSTNKVVKTQTIIKKFLNYLTLQDVIKKKESQTIFRTLYNKSELKAVLNKKQEKVSDKKRVHKEQLLTIKNKILHFSLNYGEYIEEHREHEIFEYFGQQKESIIGSVILDLFKLMEDNEVFMKLFTFIVDLVKFNSLPSRVISILRKQTKHNSYFYRLILLYQTFFFSGYTLKKSYEELIEELEVDPETIKENFIKMGIIPSLDEVKKNEEILEDIKEFIDVKSLINKIKPFDKTIPFTNIDTGHLFKFPKDIKMDIKKHCSFLDDVYWSLDEKNKFIKSNYGDFTDYFSKVEEKKIMHKAQELYYDGQYKKALVLINKLIKKFPENAIPIYLRAKMREAQGQFYTAFRDISRCIELDPFKIEAYMDLSYILEIGGYFYSSTIITCQLMRFSPFDFNYLLQLAINSYQLLGPYKNALKLAGQLNPMRLANFLSRYWVNERIKPRDSLKYIGMTRKQFNELRMQGEQYISKAIEVMDKNPDGLTKDNKERLNVIVRNPLHFFPNRSDHILRNWFTFELMQRLLLNFYQIYFTFTPLIATEDFVQLCFEIAKITTDAIFQTISMGKNRAQTEIDTELILTHKKIVNNPELHLLYFFISKQEVSNILIGTALTLFLECRECPNQCPIKPNKWCLAFYEFGKIEDDKLMGAYDVFSYIDCLISDLEYYLEEKGLKQKTISIKVQDAELFFTFLINEYEINDNNEVEDLITIDTISEFLSHYVLKNEIITTKTSMAEMSRSLKSLISVLYHEYGLFQDGTFSKLNKLLTKKELFIKYLEKERN
;
A
#
# COMPACT_ATOMS: atom_id res chain seq x y z
N MET A 1 55.48 8.40 30.36
CA MET A 1 55.40 7.49 31.53
C MET A 1 55.33 8.19 32.89
N LYS A 2 55.91 9.40 33.13
CA LYS A 2 55.71 10.14 34.40
C LYS A 2 54.38 10.91 34.54
N GLU A 3 53.63 11.12 33.46
CA GLU A 3 52.29 11.75 33.49
C GLU A 3 51.14 10.77 33.81
N GLN A 4 51.38 9.46 33.67
CA GLN A 4 50.41 8.43 34.02
C GLN A 4 50.42 8.12 35.53
N SER A 5 51.56 8.24 36.21
CA SER A 5 51.68 7.84 37.63
C SER A 5 51.03 8.80 38.64
N SER A 6 50.82 10.08 38.30
CA SER A 6 50.16 11.04 39.20
C SER A 6 48.64 11.04 39.10
N ASN A 7 48.09 10.61 37.95
CA ASN A 7 46.64 10.51 37.70
C ASN A 7 46.01 9.33 38.44
N GLU A 8 46.73 8.21 38.58
CA GLU A 8 46.29 7.06 39.37
C GLU A 8 46.30 7.37 40.87
N GLN A 9 47.18 8.27 41.33
CA GLN A 9 47.34 8.60 42.74
C GLN A 9 46.13 9.33 43.34
N PHE A 10 45.57 10.36 42.68
CA PHE A 10 44.39 11.09 43.19
C PHE A 10 43.08 10.29 43.09
N LYS A 11 42.95 9.43 42.08
CA LYS A 11 41.82 8.49 41.97
C LYS A 11 41.88 7.40 43.04
N SER A 12 43.08 6.92 43.37
CA SER A 12 43.27 6.02 44.52
C SER A 12 42.80 6.71 45.80
N HIS A 13 43.26 7.94 46.06
CA HIS A 13 42.87 8.68 47.26
C HIS A 13 41.39 9.07 47.31
N GLU A 14 40.72 9.26 46.16
CA GLU A 14 39.25 9.43 46.11
C GLU A 14 38.54 8.17 46.60
N ILE A 15 38.91 7.00 46.07
CA ILE A 15 38.32 5.71 46.46
C ILE A 15 38.62 5.40 47.94
N ASP A 16 39.88 5.53 48.34
CA ASP A 16 40.34 5.27 49.71
C ASP A 16 39.70 6.22 50.72
N PHE A 17 39.43 7.48 50.36
CA PHE A 17 38.69 8.41 51.20
C PHE A 17 37.24 7.97 51.38
N ILE A 18 36.55 7.61 50.29
CA ILE A 18 35.16 7.16 50.35
C ILE A 18 35.03 5.88 51.20
N ASP A 19 35.99 4.95 51.06
CA ASP A 19 36.02 3.72 51.86
C ASP A 19 36.42 3.95 53.33
N SER A 20 37.16 5.03 53.63
CA SER A 20 37.50 5.42 55.01
C SER A 20 36.33 6.03 55.80
N LEU A 21 35.21 6.36 55.14
CA LEU A 21 34.03 6.93 55.80
C LEU A 21 33.22 5.82 56.47
N ASP A 22 32.88 5.99 57.75
CA ASP A 22 32.05 5.04 58.49
C ASP A 22 30.66 4.94 57.85
N ARG A 23 30.37 3.81 57.20
CA ARG A 23 29.12 3.56 56.48
C ARG A 23 27.89 3.50 57.40
N SER A 24 28.08 3.46 58.73
CA SER A 24 26.98 3.56 59.70
C SER A 24 26.54 5.01 59.98
N GLU A 25 27.38 6.02 59.70
CA GLU A 25 27.09 7.44 59.94
C GLU A 25 26.46 8.16 58.73
N TYR A 26 26.52 7.58 57.54
CA TYR A 26 26.05 8.22 56.29
C TYR A 26 24.97 7.38 55.60
N SER A 27 23.87 8.04 55.22
CA SER A 27 22.87 7.41 54.35
C SER A 27 23.46 7.11 52.97
N LYS A 28 22.90 6.14 52.24
CA LYS A 28 23.29 5.84 50.86
C LYS A 28 23.25 7.11 49.96
N THR A 29 22.25 7.94 50.16
CA THR A 29 22.11 9.23 49.45
C THR A 29 23.16 10.26 49.84
N ASP A 30 23.68 10.22 51.07
CA ASP A 30 24.78 11.10 51.49
C ASP A 30 26.12 10.64 50.92
N LEU A 31 26.36 9.32 50.85
CA LEU A 31 27.56 8.76 50.23
C LEU A 31 27.61 9.06 48.73
N GLU A 32 26.51 8.85 48.01
CA GLU A 32 26.39 9.23 46.58
C GLU A 32 26.58 10.74 46.37
N PHE A 33 26.11 11.58 47.31
CA PHE A 33 26.34 13.01 47.26
C PHE A 33 27.81 13.38 47.52
N ILE A 34 28.48 12.72 48.47
CA ILE A 34 29.90 12.94 48.78
C ILE A 34 30.77 12.56 47.60
N GLU A 35 30.59 11.34 47.07
CA GLU A 35 31.31 10.81 45.91
C GLU A 35 31.20 11.77 44.73
N ARG A 36 29.97 12.11 44.31
CA ARG A 36 29.73 13.02 43.20
C ARG A 36 30.43 14.38 43.37
N ASN A 37 30.40 14.96 44.57
CA ASN A 37 30.97 16.28 44.80
C ASN A 37 32.51 16.26 44.83
N ILE A 38 33.14 15.16 45.28
CA ILE A 38 34.59 15.00 45.23
C ILE A 38 35.04 14.78 43.80
N SER A 39 34.35 13.93 43.02
CA SER A 39 34.67 13.72 41.60
C SER A 39 34.58 15.03 40.82
N LEU A 40 33.51 15.82 41.02
CA LEU A 40 33.35 17.13 40.36
C LEU A 40 34.45 18.14 40.75
N PHE A 41 34.93 18.09 42.00
CA PHE A 41 36.01 18.96 42.47
C PHE A 41 37.36 18.55 41.84
N LEU A 42 37.65 17.25 41.78
CA LEU A 42 38.86 16.72 41.16
C LEU A 42 38.87 16.91 39.64
N GLU A 43 37.73 16.80 38.96
CA GLU A 43 37.61 17.10 37.54
C GLU A 43 37.91 18.57 37.23
N GLU A 44 37.44 19.50 38.08
CA GLU A 44 37.70 20.92 37.88
C GLU A 44 39.17 21.26 38.18
N LEU A 45 39.76 20.66 39.21
CA LEU A 45 41.20 20.76 39.50
C LEU A 45 42.04 20.25 38.30
N LYS A 46 41.59 19.19 37.63
CA LYS A 46 42.23 18.64 36.42
C LYS A 46 42.12 19.55 35.20
N ARG A 47 41.01 20.28 35.04
CA ARG A 47 40.77 21.20 33.91
C ARG A 47 41.72 22.39 33.91
N THR A 48 42.16 22.85 35.07
CA THR A 48 43.21 23.86 35.22
C THR A 48 44.59 23.28 34.88
N LYS A 49 44.84 23.03 33.59
CA LYS A 49 45.98 22.33 32.94
C LYS A 49 47.41 22.88 33.16
N LYS A 50 47.73 23.53 34.28
CA LYS A 50 49.12 23.91 34.64
C LYS A 50 49.37 23.60 36.12
N PHE A 51 50.43 22.85 36.39
CA PHE A 51 50.98 22.45 37.69
C PHE A 51 50.43 21.14 38.31
N LEU A 52 51.04 20.02 37.89
CA LEU A 52 51.23 18.80 38.68
C LEU A 52 52.25 19.05 39.81
N ASN A 53 51.99 20.06 40.63
CA ASN A 53 52.66 20.25 41.91
C ASN A 53 51.54 20.49 42.93
N LEU A 54 51.68 19.89 44.11
CA LEU A 54 50.79 20.06 45.28
C LEU A 54 50.47 21.53 45.63
N ASN A 55 51.20 22.48 45.04
CA ASN A 55 51.03 23.93 45.15
C ASN A 55 49.79 24.52 44.43
N SER A 56 49.10 23.80 43.55
CA SER A 56 47.90 24.31 42.83
C SER A 56 46.61 24.20 43.64
N LEU A 57 46.57 23.31 44.63
CA LEU A 57 45.47 23.15 45.56
C LEU A 57 45.59 24.17 46.70
N ASN A 58 45.21 25.42 46.43
CA ASN A 58 45.25 26.51 47.41
C ASN A 58 43.84 27.02 47.78
N SER A 59 43.76 27.85 48.83
CA SER A 59 42.47 28.39 49.29
C SER A 59 41.77 29.26 48.26
N GLU A 60 42.51 29.94 47.38
CA GLU A 60 41.95 30.80 46.32
C GLU A 60 41.17 29.97 45.29
N PHE A 61 41.77 28.87 44.83
CA PHE A 61 41.10 27.92 43.93
C PHE A 61 39.83 27.35 44.57
N ILE A 62 39.90 26.87 45.82
CA ILE A 62 38.75 26.25 46.50
C ILE A 62 37.64 27.28 46.73
N ASN A 63 37.99 28.50 47.15
CA ASN A 63 37.01 29.58 47.36
C ASN A 63 36.34 29.99 46.04
N LYS A 64 37.09 30.08 44.93
CA LYS A 64 36.56 30.36 43.59
C LYS A 64 35.67 29.24 43.08
N TYR A 65 36.07 27.98 43.29
CA TYR A 65 35.27 26.82 42.93
C TYR A 65 33.91 26.86 43.64
N LEU A 66 33.90 27.07 44.95
CA LEU A 66 32.68 27.05 45.77
C LEU A 66 31.78 28.27 45.55
N SER A 67 32.35 29.47 45.39
CA SER A 67 31.55 30.71 45.33
C SER A 67 31.14 31.10 43.90
N GLU A 68 31.80 30.55 42.87
CA GLU A 68 31.57 30.96 41.48
C GLU A 68 31.37 29.79 40.52
N ILE A 69 32.30 28.83 40.46
CA ILE A 69 32.27 27.77 39.44
C ILE A 69 31.14 26.79 39.69
N LEU A 70 31.02 26.30 40.93
CA LEU A 70 30.00 25.32 41.32
C LEU A 70 28.57 25.89 41.19
N PRO A 71 28.25 27.11 41.70
CA PRO A 71 26.92 27.70 41.50
C PRO A 71 26.63 28.08 40.04
N LYS A 72 27.66 28.42 39.23
CA LYS A 72 27.48 28.73 37.81
C LYS A 72 27.20 27.49 36.97
N ASN A 73 27.93 26.40 37.22
CA ASN A 73 27.77 25.14 36.49
C ASN A 73 26.55 24.34 36.98
N PHE A 74 26.13 24.55 38.23
CA PHE A 74 24.99 23.87 38.84
C PHE A 74 24.09 24.86 39.63
N PRO A 75 23.27 25.68 38.93
CA PRO A 75 22.44 26.73 39.55
C PRO A 75 21.42 26.23 40.59
N GLU A 76 21.08 24.94 40.54
CA GLU A 76 20.19 24.26 41.49
C GLU A 76 20.84 23.96 42.86
N PHE A 77 22.15 24.17 43.02
CA PHE A 77 22.82 24.03 44.31
C PHE A 77 22.44 25.20 45.23
N SER A 78 21.50 24.93 46.15
CA SER A 78 21.18 25.89 47.23
C SER A 78 22.45 26.29 48.01
N THR A 79 22.45 27.50 48.60
CA THR A 79 23.54 27.99 49.46
C THR A 79 23.95 26.97 50.52
N ASN A 80 22.98 26.24 51.10
CA ASN A 80 23.25 25.19 52.08
C ASN A 80 23.93 23.94 51.48
N LYS A 81 23.61 23.57 50.24
CA LYS A 81 24.30 22.48 49.53
C LYS A 81 25.74 22.84 49.20
N VAL A 82 26.01 24.06 48.75
CA VAL A 82 27.39 24.55 48.50
C VAL A 82 28.22 24.54 49.79
N VAL A 83 27.62 24.94 50.91
CA VAL A 83 28.26 24.86 52.23
C VAL A 83 28.49 23.41 52.69
N LYS A 84 27.57 22.49 52.37
CA LYS A 84 27.76 21.05 52.61
C LYS A 84 28.93 20.52 51.76
N THR A 85 29.02 20.90 50.49
CA THR A 85 30.16 20.59 49.60
C THR A 85 31.48 21.14 50.14
N GLN A 86 31.52 22.37 50.67
CA GLN A 86 32.71 22.91 51.33
C GLN A 86 33.17 22.03 52.50
N THR A 87 32.22 21.53 53.31
CA THR A 87 32.53 20.66 54.45
C THR A 87 33.12 19.33 54.00
N ILE A 88 32.60 18.78 52.90
CA ILE A 88 33.09 17.55 52.27
C ILE A 88 34.51 17.74 51.76
N ILE A 89 34.78 18.83 51.03
CA ILE A 89 36.13 19.16 50.54
C ILE A 89 37.11 19.34 51.71
N LYS A 90 36.70 19.98 52.81
CA LYS A 90 37.53 20.11 54.02
C LYS A 90 37.88 18.74 54.64
N LYS A 91 36.93 17.81 54.71
CA LYS A 91 37.19 16.44 55.20
C LYS A 91 38.18 15.70 54.29
N PHE A 92 37.99 15.83 52.98
CA PHE A 92 38.89 15.24 52.00
C PHE A 92 40.33 15.81 52.09
N LEU A 93 40.48 17.12 52.27
CA LEU A 93 41.79 17.76 52.49
C LEU A 93 42.48 17.30 53.77
N ASN A 94 41.72 17.09 54.85
CA ASN A 94 42.26 16.52 56.09
C ASN A 94 42.76 15.09 55.88
N TYR A 95 41.99 14.25 55.16
CA TYR A 95 42.42 12.92 54.78
C TYR A 95 43.73 12.94 53.98
N LEU A 96 43.82 13.79 52.94
CA LEU A 96 45.04 13.94 52.15
C LEU A 96 46.24 14.42 52.99
N THR A 97 46.00 15.18 54.06
CA THR A 97 47.06 15.61 54.99
C THR A 97 47.53 14.48 55.90
N LEU A 98 46.63 13.58 56.32
CA LEU A 98 46.94 12.41 57.14
C LEU A 98 47.70 11.33 56.35
N GLN A 99 47.48 11.26 55.04
CA GLN A 99 48.18 10.36 54.12
C GLN A 99 49.51 10.94 53.60
N ASP A 100 50.01 12.03 54.21
CA ASP A 100 51.21 12.78 53.82
C ASP A 100 51.22 13.25 52.34
N VAL A 101 50.05 13.30 51.69
CA VAL A 101 49.90 13.81 50.32
C VAL A 101 50.04 15.33 50.30
N ILE A 102 49.49 16.03 51.30
CA ILE A 102 49.63 17.49 51.47
C ILE A 102 50.44 17.76 52.72
N LYS A 103 51.47 18.62 52.63
CA LYS A 103 52.27 18.97 53.82
C LYS A 103 51.40 19.68 54.86
N LYS A 104 51.55 19.28 56.12
CA LYS A 104 50.78 19.82 57.25
C LYS A 104 50.77 21.35 57.34
N LYS A 105 51.89 22.02 57.03
CA LYS A 105 51.98 23.50 56.98
C LYS A 105 51.12 24.12 55.86
N GLU A 106 51.05 23.49 54.70
CA GLU A 106 50.27 23.96 53.54
C GLU A 106 48.78 23.77 53.80
N SER A 107 48.40 22.59 54.30
CA SER A 107 47.04 22.27 54.73
C SER A 107 46.53 23.25 55.81
N GLN A 108 47.33 23.52 56.84
CA GLN A 108 47.01 24.52 57.87
C GLN A 108 46.83 25.94 57.29
N THR A 109 47.62 26.29 56.27
CA THR A 109 47.48 27.59 55.59
C THR A 109 46.16 27.65 54.83
N ILE A 110 45.82 26.61 54.07
CA ILE A 110 44.55 26.52 53.33
C ILE A 110 43.35 26.61 54.28
N PHE A 111 43.37 25.90 55.41
CA PHE A 111 42.26 25.94 56.37
C PHE A 111 42.09 27.29 57.06
N ARG A 112 43.18 28.05 57.26
CA ARG A 112 43.13 29.41 57.84
C ARG A 112 42.55 30.45 56.88
N THR A 113 42.78 30.30 55.58
CA THR A 113 42.39 31.29 54.55
C THR A 113 41.15 30.88 53.74
N LEU A 114 40.63 29.66 53.91
CA LEU A 114 39.35 29.25 53.32
C LEU A 114 38.21 30.07 53.93
N TYR A 115 37.22 30.44 53.10
CA TYR A 115 36.04 31.12 53.64
C TYR A 115 35.42 30.31 54.77
N ASN A 116 35.18 30.96 55.91
CA ASN A 116 34.39 30.33 56.96
C ASN A 116 32.92 30.23 56.52
N LYS A 117 32.12 29.43 57.24
CA LYS A 117 30.74 29.13 56.85
C LYS A 117 29.88 30.39 56.71
N SER A 118 30.11 31.38 57.57
CA SER A 118 29.45 32.69 57.55
C SER A 118 29.91 33.56 56.39
N GLU A 119 31.21 33.61 56.09
CA GLU A 119 31.79 34.36 54.96
C GLU A 119 31.33 33.80 53.62
N LEU A 120 31.37 32.47 53.44
CA LEU A 120 30.90 31.84 52.20
C LEU A 120 29.40 32.11 52.01
N LYS A 121 28.60 32.01 53.08
CA LYS A 121 27.18 32.38 53.04
C LYS A 121 26.99 33.87 52.75
N ALA A 122 27.78 34.76 53.33
CA ALA A 122 27.68 36.20 53.09
C ALA A 122 28.08 36.58 51.66
N VAL A 123 29.08 35.91 51.06
CA VAL A 123 29.47 36.10 49.66
C VAL A 123 28.38 35.59 48.70
N LEU A 124 27.80 34.42 48.99
CA LEU A 124 26.69 33.86 48.22
C LEU A 124 25.40 34.70 48.40
N ASN A 125 25.17 35.25 49.59
CA ASN A 125 23.99 36.06 49.92
C ASN A 125 24.12 37.52 49.45
N LYS A 126 25.29 38.17 49.48
CA LYS A 126 25.52 39.50 48.87
C LYS A 126 25.25 39.49 47.36
N LYS A 127 25.54 38.36 46.69
CA LYS A 127 25.15 38.13 45.29
C LYS A 127 23.62 37.88 45.14
N GLN A 128 22.91 37.44 46.19
CA GLN A 128 21.43 37.31 46.24
C GLN A 128 20.71 38.61 46.69
N GLU A 129 21.31 39.47 47.49
CA GLU A 129 20.70 40.73 47.98
C GLU A 129 20.60 41.79 46.89
N LYS A 130 21.61 41.88 45.98
CA LYS A 130 21.48 42.63 44.71
C LYS A 130 20.34 42.12 43.81
N VAL A 131 19.82 40.93 44.06
CA VAL A 131 18.66 40.32 43.37
C VAL A 131 17.34 40.55 44.14
N SER A 132 17.39 40.90 45.43
CA SER A 132 16.21 41.05 46.30
C SER A 132 15.55 42.43 46.23
N ASP A 133 16.31 43.53 46.16
CA ASP A 133 15.75 44.87 45.93
C ASP A 133 15.13 45.01 44.53
N LYS A 134 15.70 44.31 43.54
CA LYS A 134 15.10 44.14 42.22
C LYS A 134 13.80 43.33 42.24
N LYS A 135 13.55 42.47 43.23
CA LYS A 135 12.34 41.63 43.33
C LYS A 135 11.14 42.34 43.93
N ARG A 136 11.33 43.32 44.84
CA ARG A 136 10.22 44.04 45.49
C ARG A 136 9.54 45.02 44.54
N VAL A 137 10.33 45.81 43.81
CA VAL A 137 9.85 46.70 42.72
C VAL A 137 9.17 45.90 41.60
N HIS A 138 9.67 44.70 41.29
CA HIS A 138 9.06 43.82 40.28
C HIS A 138 7.68 43.30 40.68
N LYS A 139 7.42 43.11 41.97
CA LYS A 139 6.16 42.52 42.47
C LYS A 139 4.99 43.51 42.42
N GLU A 140 5.25 44.79 42.68
CA GLU A 140 4.26 45.87 42.51
C GLU A 140 3.97 46.13 41.02
N GLN A 141 5.00 46.14 40.16
CA GLN A 141 4.83 46.22 38.71
C GLN A 141 3.99 45.06 38.15
N LEU A 142 4.23 43.82 38.61
CA LEU A 142 3.46 42.64 38.19
C LEU A 142 1.97 42.72 38.59
N LEU A 143 1.64 43.32 39.72
CA LEU A 143 0.25 43.46 40.19
C LEU A 143 -0.53 44.50 39.37
N THR A 144 0.10 45.63 39.06
CA THR A 144 -0.51 46.66 38.22
C THR A 144 -0.79 46.14 36.80
N ILE A 145 0.14 45.34 36.25
CA ILE A 145 -0.01 44.70 34.93
C ILE A 145 -1.14 43.65 34.95
N LYS A 146 -1.25 42.85 36.03
CA LYS A 146 -2.37 41.88 36.21
C LYS A 146 -3.73 42.56 36.10
N ASN A 147 -3.93 43.64 36.83
CA ASN A 147 -5.22 44.33 36.88
C ASN A 147 -5.56 45.01 35.54
N LYS A 148 -4.57 45.58 34.86
CA LYS A 148 -4.77 46.17 33.53
C LYS A 148 -5.14 45.13 32.47
N ILE A 149 -4.51 43.96 32.49
CA ILE A 149 -4.84 42.85 31.57
C ILE A 149 -6.28 42.37 31.78
N LEU A 150 -6.70 42.18 33.03
CA LEU A 150 -8.07 41.79 33.35
C LEU A 150 -9.09 42.84 32.90
N HIS A 151 -8.84 44.12 33.19
CA HIS A 151 -9.70 45.22 32.79
C HIS A 151 -9.87 45.27 31.27
N PHE A 152 -8.77 45.23 30.51
CA PHE A 152 -8.85 45.22 29.05
C PHE A 152 -9.56 43.97 28.52
N SER A 153 -9.39 42.82 29.16
CA SER A 153 -10.06 41.60 28.71
C SER A 153 -11.56 41.57 28.92
N LEU A 154 -12.03 42.15 30.03
CA LEU A 154 -13.44 42.16 30.37
C LEU A 154 -14.21 43.17 29.52
N ASN A 155 -13.57 44.28 29.15
CA ASN A 155 -14.18 45.36 28.38
C ASN A 155 -13.71 45.36 26.90
N TYR A 156 -13.13 44.26 26.42
CA TYR A 156 -12.47 44.20 25.11
C TYR A 156 -13.40 44.60 23.95
N GLY A 157 -14.66 44.18 24.01
CA GLY A 157 -15.68 44.55 23.02
C GLY A 157 -15.91 46.06 22.92
N GLU A 158 -16.03 46.77 24.05
CA GLU A 158 -16.21 48.24 24.06
C GLU A 158 -14.99 48.97 23.46
N TYR A 159 -13.77 48.49 23.75
CA TYR A 159 -12.56 49.10 23.16
C TYR A 159 -12.47 48.90 21.65
N ILE A 160 -13.01 47.80 21.10
CA ILE A 160 -13.08 47.57 19.65
C ILE A 160 -14.19 48.43 19.03
N GLU A 161 -15.38 48.44 19.64
CA GLU A 161 -16.51 49.23 19.13
C GLU A 161 -16.18 50.72 19.10
N GLU A 162 -15.48 51.25 20.12
CA GLU A 162 -15.00 52.63 20.17
C GLU A 162 -13.70 52.89 19.36
N HIS A 163 -13.10 51.87 18.74
CA HIS A 163 -11.85 51.95 17.95
C HIS A 163 -10.64 52.44 18.78
N ARG A 164 -10.60 52.05 20.06
CA ARG A 164 -9.58 52.43 21.05
C ARG A 164 -8.56 51.32 21.32
N GLU A 165 -8.41 50.35 20.42
CA GLU A 165 -7.48 49.23 20.64
C GLU A 165 -6.01 49.70 20.71
N HIS A 166 -5.71 50.83 20.08
CA HIS A 166 -4.40 51.48 20.12
C HIS A 166 -3.94 51.81 21.55
N GLU A 167 -4.83 52.18 22.46
CA GLU A 167 -4.50 52.42 23.88
C GLU A 167 -4.03 51.14 24.58
N ILE A 168 -4.60 50.00 24.17
CA ILE A 168 -4.23 48.69 24.70
C ILE A 168 -2.85 48.29 24.17
N PHE A 169 -2.60 48.47 22.87
CA PHE A 169 -1.30 48.20 22.25
C PHE A 169 -0.20 49.12 22.81
N GLU A 170 -0.49 50.40 23.04
CA GLU A 170 0.48 51.34 23.60
C GLU A 170 0.85 50.97 25.05
N TYR A 171 -0.14 50.54 25.85
CA TYR A 171 0.12 50.03 27.19
C TYR A 171 1.01 48.78 27.17
N PHE A 172 0.72 47.79 26.32
CA PHE A 172 1.52 46.57 26.24
C PHE A 172 2.91 46.79 25.64
N GLY A 173 3.05 47.68 24.66
CA GLY A 173 4.34 48.04 24.05
C GLY A 173 5.33 48.65 25.05
N GLN A 174 4.84 49.23 26.15
CA GLN A 174 5.65 49.77 27.24
C GLN A 174 6.06 48.70 28.28
N GLN A 175 5.54 47.47 28.21
CA GLN A 175 5.82 46.39 29.16
C GLN A 175 6.69 45.28 28.53
N LYS A 176 7.49 44.57 29.34
CA LYS A 176 8.30 43.44 28.85
C LYS A 176 7.46 42.17 28.69
N GLU A 177 7.52 41.52 27.53
CA GLU A 177 6.79 40.28 27.20
C GLU A 177 6.91 39.17 28.26
N SER A 178 8.11 38.94 28.80
CA SER A 178 8.33 37.95 29.85
C SER A 178 7.54 38.20 31.14
N ILE A 179 7.27 39.47 31.46
CA ILE A 179 6.49 39.89 32.63
C ILE A 179 5.00 39.65 32.37
N ILE A 180 4.51 40.04 31.18
CA ILE A 180 3.12 39.82 30.75
C ILE A 180 2.79 38.32 30.73
N GLY A 181 3.64 37.49 30.14
CA GLY A 181 3.44 36.04 30.09
C GLY A 181 3.38 35.41 31.49
N SER A 182 4.22 35.87 32.42
CA SER A 182 4.18 35.39 33.82
C SER A 182 2.90 35.80 34.56
N VAL A 183 2.39 36.99 34.26
CA VAL A 183 1.16 37.54 34.82
C VAL A 183 -0.06 36.76 34.34
N ILE A 184 -0.17 36.50 33.04
CA ILE A 184 -1.28 35.75 32.43
C ILE A 184 -1.36 34.33 33.03
N LEU A 185 -0.22 33.66 33.15
CA LEU A 185 -0.15 32.32 33.73
C LEU A 185 -0.55 32.29 35.21
N ASP A 186 -0.30 33.37 35.94
CA ASP A 186 -0.79 33.51 37.30
C ASP A 186 -2.29 33.81 37.34
N LEU A 187 -2.84 34.58 36.40
CA LEU A 187 -4.28 34.82 36.30
C LEU A 187 -5.03 33.52 35.97
N PHE A 188 -4.55 32.72 35.02
CA PHE A 188 -5.12 31.41 34.69
C PHE A 188 -5.12 30.40 35.85
N LYS A 189 -4.22 30.57 36.83
CA LYS A 189 -4.21 29.73 38.04
C LYS A 189 -5.20 30.21 39.11
N LEU A 190 -5.52 31.50 39.11
CA LEU A 190 -6.31 32.14 40.17
C LEU A 190 -7.79 32.29 39.78
N MET A 191 -8.12 32.21 38.48
CA MET A 191 -9.50 32.35 38.01
C MET A 191 -10.24 31.01 38.03
N GLU A 192 -11.35 30.98 38.76
CA GLU A 192 -12.26 29.83 38.85
C GLU A 192 -13.52 30.00 37.96
N ASP A 193 -13.80 31.23 37.52
CA ASP A 193 -14.97 31.57 36.69
C ASP A 193 -14.69 31.34 35.19
N ASN A 194 -15.51 30.50 34.56
CA ASN A 194 -15.34 30.11 33.15
C ASN A 194 -15.65 31.25 32.17
N GLU A 195 -16.56 32.18 32.50
CA GLU A 195 -16.95 33.25 31.59
C GLU A 195 -15.86 34.34 31.55
N VAL A 196 -15.33 34.71 32.73
CA VAL A 196 -14.17 35.60 32.85
C VAL A 196 -12.92 34.97 32.23
N PHE A 197 -12.74 33.65 32.37
CA PHE A 197 -11.67 32.92 31.70
C PHE A 197 -11.80 33.00 30.18
N MET A 198 -12.99 32.81 29.62
CA MET A 198 -13.19 32.91 28.18
C MET A 198 -12.98 34.34 27.68
N LYS A 199 -13.45 35.37 28.38
CA LYS A 199 -13.19 36.79 28.03
C LYS A 199 -11.69 37.12 28.08
N LEU A 200 -10.97 36.64 29.10
CA LEU A 200 -9.51 36.76 29.19
C LEU A 200 -8.80 35.98 28.07
N PHE A 201 -9.26 34.77 27.76
CA PHE A 201 -8.69 33.93 26.72
C PHE A 201 -8.88 34.55 25.33
N THR A 202 -10.10 34.97 25.00
CA THR A 202 -10.44 35.68 23.75
C THR A 202 -9.62 36.96 23.62
N PHE A 203 -9.55 37.79 24.66
CA PHE A 203 -8.70 38.99 24.66
C PHE A 203 -7.21 38.68 24.39
N ILE A 204 -6.66 37.62 24.98
CA ILE A 204 -5.26 37.22 24.77
C ILE A 204 -5.03 36.68 23.35
N VAL A 205 -5.97 35.89 22.84
CA VAL A 205 -5.91 35.28 21.51
C VAL A 205 -6.05 36.32 20.41
N ASP A 206 -7.01 37.22 20.55
CA ASP A 206 -7.38 38.18 19.51
C ASP A 206 -6.44 39.38 19.50
N LEU A 207 -6.10 39.93 20.68
CA LEU A 207 -5.29 41.15 20.78
C LEU A 207 -3.80 40.88 21.02
N VAL A 208 -3.44 39.95 21.91
CA VAL A 208 -2.06 39.86 22.43
C VAL A 208 -1.17 38.88 21.65
N LYS A 209 -1.73 37.87 20.96
CA LYS A 209 -1.03 36.96 20.03
C LYS A 209 0.36 36.46 20.52
N PHE A 210 0.41 35.84 21.71
CA PHE A 210 1.67 35.32 22.30
C PHE A 210 2.18 34.05 21.58
N ASN A 211 3.12 34.20 20.66
CA ASN A 211 3.91 33.08 20.14
C ASN A 211 4.90 32.61 21.22
N SER A 212 4.74 31.37 21.67
CA SER A 212 5.58 30.63 22.63
C SER A 212 5.33 30.88 24.13
N LEU A 213 4.58 29.97 24.77
CA LEU A 213 4.59 29.85 26.23
C LEU A 213 5.92 29.20 26.70
N PRO A 214 6.56 29.73 27.75
CA PRO A 214 7.87 29.23 28.19
C PRO A 214 7.84 27.76 28.62
N SER A 215 8.91 27.03 28.31
CA SER A 215 9.20 25.62 28.64
C SER A 215 9.00 25.23 30.12
N ARG A 216 9.03 26.20 31.03
CA ARG A 216 8.75 25.99 32.47
C ARG A 216 7.27 25.73 32.76
N VAL A 217 6.37 26.27 31.93
CA VAL A 217 4.92 26.02 31.98
C VAL A 217 4.62 24.59 31.58
N ILE A 218 5.26 24.09 30.51
CA ILE A 218 5.18 22.69 30.07
C ILE A 218 5.66 21.72 31.15
N SER A 219 6.67 22.11 31.94
CA SER A 219 7.20 21.30 33.05
C SER A 219 6.27 21.25 34.27
N ILE A 220 5.55 22.35 34.55
CA ILE A 220 4.53 22.41 35.62
C ILE A 220 3.28 21.63 35.19
N LEU A 221 2.85 21.76 33.92
CA LEU A 221 1.77 20.99 33.30
C LEU A 221 2.02 19.47 33.36
N ARG A 222 3.28 19.03 33.24
CA ARG A 222 3.67 17.61 33.39
C ARG A 222 3.64 17.10 34.84
N LYS A 223 3.68 17.99 35.85
CA LYS A 223 3.84 17.59 37.26
C LYS A 223 2.56 17.57 38.08
N GLN A 224 1.50 18.25 37.65
CA GLN A 224 0.19 18.21 38.33
C GLN A 224 -0.80 17.36 37.54
N THR A 225 -0.48 16.06 37.40
CA THR A 225 -1.45 15.05 36.96
C THR A 225 -2.29 14.61 38.16
N LYS A 226 -3.27 15.43 38.54
CA LYS A 226 -4.49 14.91 39.17
C LYS A 226 -5.63 15.92 39.07
N HIS A 227 -6.67 15.46 38.36
CA HIS A 227 -8.04 15.97 38.25
C HIS A 227 -8.22 17.47 37.98
N ASN A 228 -8.50 17.85 36.72
CA ASN A 228 -9.45 18.91 36.44
C ASN A 228 -9.85 19.00 34.95
N SER A 229 -11.05 19.53 34.69
CA SER A 229 -11.66 19.79 33.36
C SER A 229 -10.77 20.57 32.38
N TYR A 230 -9.71 21.21 32.89
CA TYR A 230 -8.64 21.88 32.15
C TYR A 230 -7.85 20.95 31.20
N PHE A 231 -7.65 19.67 31.54
CA PHE A 231 -6.95 18.70 30.68
C PHE A 231 -7.77 18.32 29.44
N TYR A 232 -9.10 18.21 29.58
CA TYR A 232 -10.00 17.93 28.46
C TYR A 232 -10.13 19.12 27.50
N ARG A 233 -10.09 20.35 28.02
CA ARG A 233 -10.13 21.58 27.19
C ARG A 233 -8.85 21.80 26.37
N LEU A 234 -7.69 21.33 26.85
CA LEU A 234 -6.42 21.36 26.11
C LEU A 234 -6.29 20.25 25.04
N ILE A 235 -6.93 19.09 25.23
CA ILE A 235 -6.97 18.02 24.22
C ILE A 235 -7.89 18.40 23.05
N LEU A 236 -9.03 19.05 23.32
CA LEU A 236 -9.92 19.57 22.28
C LEU A 236 -9.22 20.65 21.42
N LEU A 237 -8.50 21.59 22.03
CA LEU A 237 -7.72 22.61 21.31
C LEU A 237 -6.57 22.01 20.47
N TYR A 238 -5.90 20.96 20.96
CA TYR A 238 -4.82 20.27 20.25
C TYR A 238 -5.31 19.41 19.08
N GLN A 239 -6.49 18.78 19.20
CA GLN A 239 -7.12 18.07 18.09
C GLN A 239 -7.58 19.05 16.99
N THR A 240 -8.11 20.22 17.33
CA THR A 240 -8.53 21.22 16.34
C THR A 240 -7.35 21.79 15.54
N PHE A 241 -6.18 22.01 16.15
CA PHE A 241 -4.97 22.47 15.43
C PHE A 241 -4.27 21.38 14.59
N PHE A 242 -4.39 20.09 14.96
CA PHE A 242 -3.98 18.97 14.10
C PHE A 242 -4.86 18.87 12.83
N PHE A 243 -6.08 19.41 12.88
CA PHE A 243 -7.01 19.47 11.75
C PHE A 243 -6.97 20.79 10.95
N SER A 244 -6.20 21.80 11.36
CA SER A 244 -6.22 23.11 10.68
C SER A 244 -4.82 23.71 10.55
N GLY A 245 -4.24 23.71 9.36
CA GLY A 245 -3.10 24.60 9.08
C GLY A 245 -2.16 24.26 7.93
N TYR A 246 -2.56 23.43 6.97
CA TYR A 246 -1.85 23.28 5.69
C TYR A 246 -2.22 24.42 4.74
N THR A 247 -1.24 25.10 4.15
CA THR A 247 -1.48 25.99 3.00
C THR A 247 -1.05 25.28 1.73
N LEU A 248 -2.03 24.97 0.88
CA LEU A 248 -1.78 24.44 -0.46
C LEU A 248 -1.14 25.52 -1.33
N LYS A 249 -0.10 25.17 -2.12
CA LYS A 249 0.57 26.10 -3.06
C LYS A 249 -0.33 26.44 -4.28
N LYS A 250 -1.36 25.62 -4.49
CA LYS A 250 -2.42 25.68 -5.50
C LYS A 250 -3.70 25.25 -4.80
N SER A 251 -4.86 25.74 -5.20
CA SER A 251 -6.10 25.29 -4.55
C SER A 251 -6.29 23.77 -4.74
N TYR A 252 -7.11 23.17 -3.88
CA TYR A 252 -7.41 21.74 -4.00
C TYR A 252 -8.03 21.43 -5.38
N GLU A 253 -8.88 22.33 -5.84
CA GLU A 253 -9.54 22.32 -7.15
C GLU A 253 -8.51 22.37 -8.28
N GLU A 254 -7.53 23.28 -8.22
CA GLU A 254 -6.46 23.39 -9.21
C GLU A 254 -5.59 22.11 -9.30
N LEU A 255 -5.37 21.41 -8.17
CA LEU A 255 -4.63 20.14 -8.18
C LEU A 255 -5.45 19.00 -8.80
N ILE A 256 -6.75 18.91 -8.50
CA ILE A 256 -7.63 17.89 -9.07
C ILE A 256 -7.81 18.11 -10.58
N GLU A 257 -7.99 19.35 -11.02
CA GLU A 257 -8.05 19.71 -12.44
C GLU A 257 -6.76 19.30 -13.19
N GLU A 258 -5.58 19.56 -12.61
CA GLU A 258 -4.31 19.15 -13.21
C GLU A 258 -4.05 17.65 -13.26
N LEU A 259 -4.69 16.88 -12.37
CA LEU A 259 -4.54 15.43 -12.34
C LEU A 259 -5.48 14.73 -13.33
N GLU A 260 -6.41 15.46 -13.97
CA GLU A 260 -7.42 14.92 -14.88
C GLU A 260 -8.25 13.80 -14.24
N VAL A 261 -8.52 13.91 -12.94
CA VAL A 261 -9.38 12.98 -12.20
C VAL A 261 -10.78 13.59 -12.13
N ASP A 262 -11.83 12.78 -12.34
CA ASP A 262 -13.22 13.27 -12.33
C ASP A 262 -13.56 14.02 -11.03
N PRO A 263 -13.77 15.35 -11.10
CA PRO A 263 -14.10 16.15 -9.93
C PRO A 263 -15.44 15.75 -9.31
N GLU A 264 -16.41 15.27 -10.08
CA GLU A 264 -17.73 14.89 -9.59
C GLU A 264 -17.67 13.61 -8.76
N THR A 265 -16.95 12.58 -9.20
CA THR A 265 -16.69 11.37 -8.40
C THR A 265 -16.02 11.70 -7.07
N ILE A 266 -15.08 12.65 -7.05
CA ILE A 266 -14.43 13.09 -5.81
C ILE A 266 -15.44 13.83 -4.91
N LYS A 267 -16.21 14.78 -5.47
CA LYS A 267 -17.24 15.54 -4.75
C LYS A 267 -18.33 14.66 -4.15
N GLU A 268 -18.88 13.70 -4.89
CA GLU A 268 -19.88 12.75 -4.41
C GLU A 268 -19.37 11.93 -3.21
N ASN A 269 -18.09 11.54 -3.26
CA ASN A 269 -17.46 10.79 -2.18
C ASN A 269 -17.26 11.66 -0.91
N PHE A 270 -16.98 12.96 -1.04
CA PHE A 270 -17.01 13.90 0.10
C PHE A 270 -18.40 14.03 0.72
N ILE A 271 -19.45 14.07 -0.11
CA ILE A 271 -20.84 14.10 0.36
C ILE A 271 -21.18 12.80 1.12
N LYS A 272 -20.79 11.63 0.59
CA LYS A 272 -20.96 10.32 1.24
C LYS A 272 -20.19 10.20 2.57
N MET A 273 -19.14 10.99 2.79
CA MET A 273 -18.41 11.07 4.07
C MET A 273 -19.10 11.94 5.13
N GLY A 274 -20.23 12.57 4.80
CA GLY A 274 -20.93 13.49 5.70
C GLY A 274 -20.20 14.82 5.90
N ILE A 275 -19.34 15.21 4.94
CA ILE A 275 -18.55 16.44 5.02
C ILE A 275 -19.29 17.65 4.38
N ILE A 276 -20.33 17.42 3.58
CA ILE A 276 -21.13 18.48 2.94
C ILE A 276 -22.62 18.11 3.02
N PRO A 277 -23.54 19.00 3.47
CA PRO A 277 -24.98 18.80 3.35
C PRO A 277 -25.41 18.66 1.88
N SER A 278 -26.58 18.06 1.64
CA SER A 278 -27.03 17.78 0.27
C SER A 278 -27.18 19.07 -0.57
N LEU A 279 -26.84 19.02 -1.87
CA LEU A 279 -26.88 20.17 -2.78
C LEU A 279 -28.25 20.87 -2.84
N ASP A 280 -29.34 20.13 -2.54
CA ASP A 280 -30.69 20.66 -2.47
C ASP A 280 -30.98 21.47 -1.19
N GLU A 281 -30.21 21.26 -0.12
CA GLU A 281 -30.22 22.09 1.09
C GLU A 281 -29.35 23.35 0.91
N VAL A 282 -28.21 23.23 0.21
CA VAL A 282 -27.31 24.35 -0.09
C VAL A 282 -27.95 25.35 -1.04
N LYS A 283 -28.68 24.89 -2.07
CA LYS A 283 -29.37 25.79 -3.03
C LYS A 283 -30.51 26.59 -2.42
N LYS A 284 -31.06 26.16 -1.29
CA LYS A 284 -32.23 26.79 -0.66
C LYS A 284 -31.86 27.74 0.47
N ASN A 285 -30.57 27.84 0.82
CA ASN A 285 -30.13 28.60 1.97
C ASN A 285 -29.04 29.60 1.56
N GLU A 286 -29.44 30.87 1.36
CA GLU A 286 -28.56 31.96 0.89
C GLU A 286 -27.37 32.20 1.84
N GLU A 287 -27.55 31.94 3.14
CA GLU A 287 -26.52 32.08 4.18
C GLU A 287 -25.36 31.07 3.97
N ILE A 288 -25.69 29.82 3.60
CA ILE A 288 -24.70 28.78 3.28
C ILE A 288 -23.96 29.11 1.97
N LEU A 289 -24.64 29.79 1.04
CA LEU A 289 -24.10 30.18 -0.26
C LEU A 289 -23.12 31.37 -0.17
N GLU A 290 -23.25 32.22 0.84
CA GLU A 290 -22.29 33.28 1.18
C GLU A 290 -21.09 32.73 1.96
N ASP A 291 -21.31 31.81 2.91
CA ASP A 291 -20.22 31.17 3.69
C ASP A 291 -19.29 30.31 2.80
N ILE A 292 -19.83 29.65 1.77
CA ILE A 292 -19.03 28.89 0.79
C ILE A 292 -18.20 29.83 -0.11
N LYS A 293 -18.68 31.05 -0.40
CA LYS A 293 -17.93 32.02 -1.21
C LYS A 293 -16.73 32.59 -0.47
N GLU A 294 -16.80 32.76 0.85
CA GLU A 294 -15.64 33.16 1.67
C GLU A 294 -14.57 32.05 1.78
N PHE A 295 -14.96 30.78 1.75
CA PHE A 295 -14.02 29.65 1.79
C PHE A 295 -13.18 29.50 0.50
N ILE A 296 -13.65 30.03 -0.63
CA ILE A 296 -13.00 29.88 -1.94
C ILE A 296 -12.00 31.01 -2.24
N ASP A 297 -12.05 32.17 -1.56
CA ASP A 297 -11.05 33.24 -1.76
C ASP A 297 -9.78 33.05 -0.91
N VAL A 298 -9.04 32.01 -1.27
CA VAL A 298 -7.73 31.64 -0.72
C VAL A 298 -6.70 32.80 -0.83
N LYS A 299 -6.87 33.71 -1.79
CA LYS A 299 -5.93 34.81 -2.06
C LYS A 299 -6.03 35.96 -1.06
N SER A 300 -7.24 36.28 -0.61
CA SER A 300 -7.48 37.28 0.45
C SER A 300 -6.93 36.83 1.81
N LEU A 301 -7.05 35.54 2.12
CA LEU A 301 -6.51 34.90 3.33
C LEU A 301 -4.97 34.86 3.36
N ILE A 302 -4.32 34.54 2.24
CA ILE A 302 -2.84 34.53 2.14
C ILE A 302 -2.24 35.94 2.32
N ASN A 303 -2.90 36.96 1.78
CA ASN A 303 -2.40 38.34 1.82
C ASN A 303 -2.54 39.01 3.19
N LYS A 304 -3.33 38.43 4.11
CA LYS A 304 -3.45 38.90 5.51
C LYS A 304 -2.37 38.34 6.44
N ILE A 305 -1.48 37.46 5.95
CA ILE A 305 -0.41 36.85 6.74
C ILE A 305 0.87 37.70 6.61
N LYS A 306 1.33 38.30 7.73
CA LYS A 306 2.70 38.84 7.85
C LYS A 306 3.58 37.86 8.65
N PRO A 307 4.80 37.53 8.18
CA PRO A 307 5.64 36.53 8.84
C PRO A 307 6.36 37.12 10.06
N PHE A 308 6.30 36.43 11.20
CA PHE A 308 6.95 36.87 12.44
C PHE A 308 8.18 36.01 12.81
N ASP A 309 9.34 36.57 12.47
CA ASP A 309 10.71 36.44 13.01
C ASP A 309 11.50 35.09 13.03
N LYS A 310 12.80 35.21 12.75
CA LYS A 310 13.76 34.26 12.16
C LYS A 310 14.34 33.16 13.07
N THR A 311 13.82 32.94 14.29
CA THR A 311 14.56 32.11 15.27
C THR A 311 13.78 30.96 15.92
N ILE A 312 12.60 30.59 15.42
CA ILE A 312 11.81 29.43 15.90
C ILE A 312 11.33 28.61 14.68
N PRO A 313 11.42 27.27 14.71
CA PRO A 313 12.27 26.57 13.78
C PRO A 313 11.53 26.16 12.50
N PHE A 314 12.26 26.27 11.38
CA PHE A 314 12.31 25.29 10.28
C PHE A 314 12.11 23.87 10.87
N THR A 315 11.73 22.86 10.08
CA THR A 315 12.24 21.50 10.38
C THR A 315 13.65 21.67 10.90
N ASN A 316 14.00 21.28 12.13
CA ASN A 316 15.35 21.62 12.53
C ASN A 316 16.32 20.79 11.67
N ILE A 317 16.78 21.36 10.55
CA ILE A 317 17.90 20.94 9.73
C ILE A 317 19.10 20.68 10.67
N ASP A 318 19.13 21.35 11.83
CA ASP A 318 20.18 21.30 12.84
C ASP A 318 19.90 20.39 14.07
N THR A 319 18.72 19.77 14.28
CA THR A 319 18.62 18.61 15.21
C THR A 319 18.39 17.31 14.49
N GLY A 320 17.81 17.31 13.28
CA GLY A 320 17.87 16.17 12.37
C GLY A 320 17.52 14.82 13.00
N HIS A 321 16.68 14.77 14.03
CA HIS A 321 16.31 13.52 14.68
C HIS A 321 15.05 12.92 14.03
N LEU A 322 15.06 12.80 12.70
CA LEU A 322 14.47 11.61 12.09
C LEU A 322 15.52 10.48 12.14
N PHE A 323 15.06 9.25 12.02
CA PHE A 323 15.81 8.00 12.12
C PHE A 323 17.26 8.02 11.58
N LYS A 324 18.30 7.89 12.41
CA LYS A 324 19.61 7.45 11.89
C LYS A 324 19.55 5.93 11.78
N PHE A 325 20.06 5.35 10.69
CA PHE A 325 20.38 3.92 10.66
C PHE A 325 21.13 3.60 11.95
N PRO A 326 20.75 2.52 12.66
CA PRO A 326 21.50 2.10 13.83
C PRO A 326 22.94 1.79 13.40
N LYS A 327 23.92 2.02 14.29
CA LYS A 327 25.33 1.68 14.00
C LYS A 327 25.53 0.22 13.56
N ASP A 328 24.57 -0.64 13.90
CA ASP A 328 24.62 -2.09 13.72
C ASP A 328 23.77 -2.60 12.55
N ILE A 329 23.02 -1.74 11.84
CA ILE A 329 22.26 -2.18 10.66
C ILE A 329 22.95 -1.71 9.38
N LYS A 330 23.57 -2.67 8.69
CA LYS A 330 24.05 -2.52 7.31
C LYS A 330 22.96 -3.04 6.38
N MET A 331 22.28 -2.13 5.68
CA MET A 331 21.32 -2.51 4.64
C MET A 331 21.99 -2.40 3.28
N ASP A 332 22.03 -3.52 2.56
CA ASP A 332 22.54 -3.58 1.20
C ASP A 332 21.36 -3.54 0.22
N ILE A 333 20.96 -2.33 -0.16
CA ILE A 333 19.88 -2.12 -1.14
C ILE A 333 20.19 -2.85 -2.45
N LYS A 334 21.45 -2.90 -2.86
CA LYS A 334 21.85 -3.57 -4.11
C LYS A 334 21.58 -5.07 -4.03
N LYS A 335 21.88 -5.72 -2.91
CA LYS A 335 21.54 -7.13 -2.68
C LYS A 335 20.03 -7.37 -2.80
N HIS A 336 19.21 -6.51 -2.20
CA HIS A 336 17.76 -6.62 -2.29
C HIS A 336 17.25 -6.39 -3.71
N CYS A 337 17.83 -5.43 -4.46
CA CYS A 337 17.50 -5.23 -5.87
C CYS A 337 17.80 -6.47 -6.70
N SER A 338 19.02 -7.03 -6.57
CA SER A 338 19.40 -8.22 -7.31
C SER A 338 18.49 -9.40 -7.00
N PHE A 339 18.14 -9.61 -5.73
CA PHE A 339 17.19 -10.65 -5.37
C PHE A 339 15.81 -10.44 -6.02
N LEU A 340 15.26 -9.21 -5.98
CA LEU A 340 13.96 -8.92 -6.60
C LEU A 340 14.02 -9.02 -8.13
N ASP A 341 15.15 -8.67 -8.74
CA ASP A 341 15.40 -8.88 -10.17
C ASP A 341 15.37 -10.37 -10.51
N ASP A 342 16.10 -11.21 -9.76
CA ASP A 342 16.16 -12.66 -9.96
C ASP A 342 14.77 -13.30 -9.80
N VAL A 343 14.06 -12.96 -8.72
CA VAL A 343 12.69 -13.42 -8.45
C VAL A 343 11.74 -13.02 -9.58
N TYR A 344 11.85 -11.81 -10.12
CA TYR A 344 10.96 -11.36 -11.19
C TYR A 344 11.12 -12.17 -12.48
N TRP A 345 12.33 -12.64 -12.80
CA TRP A 345 12.59 -13.37 -14.04
C TRP A 345 12.29 -14.88 -13.96
N SER A 346 12.05 -15.40 -12.76
CA SER A 346 11.67 -16.79 -12.52
C SER A 346 10.17 -16.87 -12.23
N LEU A 347 9.38 -17.49 -13.12
CA LEU A 347 7.92 -17.60 -12.97
C LEU A 347 7.53 -18.24 -11.63
N ASP A 348 8.19 -19.33 -11.23
CA ASP A 348 7.88 -20.04 -9.98
C ASP A 348 8.19 -19.18 -8.75
N GLU A 349 9.34 -18.50 -8.76
CA GLU A 349 9.75 -17.62 -7.66
C GLU A 349 8.89 -16.36 -7.59
N LYS A 350 8.59 -15.73 -8.73
CA LYS A 350 7.65 -14.62 -8.87
C LYS A 350 6.28 -14.98 -8.32
N ASN A 351 5.75 -16.15 -8.71
CA ASN A 351 4.47 -16.65 -8.23
C ASN A 351 4.49 -16.87 -6.72
N LYS A 352 5.55 -17.50 -6.19
CA LYS A 352 5.74 -17.66 -4.76
C LYS A 352 5.80 -16.32 -4.03
N PHE A 353 6.50 -15.34 -4.61
CA PHE A 353 6.64 -14.00 -4.06
C PHE A 353 5.31 -13.23 -4.03
N ILE A 354 4.56 -13.22 -5.14
CA ILE A 354 3.24 -12.57 -5.24
C ILE A 354 2.22 -13.24 -4.29
N LYS A 355 2.20 -14.59 -4.24
CA LYS A 355 1.28 -15.33 -3.37
C LYS A 355 1.62 -15.22 -1.89
N SER A 356 2.84 -14.84 -1.53
CA SER A 356 3.20 -14.57 -0.12
C SER A 356 2.37 -13.44 0.52
N ASN A 357 1.76 -12.57 -0.30
CA ASN A 357 0.85 -11.48 0.07
C ASN A 357 -0.54 -11.98 0.52
N TYR A 358 -0.93 -13.21 0.13
CA TYR A 358 -2.28 -13.75 0.32
C TYR A 358 -2.23 -15.02 1.15
N GLY A 359 -2.21 -14.83 2.46
CA GLY A 359 -2.37 -15.92 3.41
C GLY A 359 -2.76 -15.38 4.77
N ASP A 360 -3.87 -15.86 5.30
CA ASP A 360 -4.03 -15.95 6.74
C ASP A 360 -2.73 -16.55 7.29
N PHE A 361 -2.07 -15.85 8.22
CA PHE A 361 -0.79 -16.25 8.83
C PHE A 361 -0.85 -17.60 9.58
N THR A 362 -1.96 -18.32 9.44
CA THR A 362 -2.38 -19.54 10.10
C THR A 362 -1.72 -20.79 9.57
N ASP A 363 -1.27 -20.82 8.31
CA ASP A 363 -0.79 -22.07 7.70
C ASP A 363 0.67 -22.40 8.01
N TYR A 364 1.34 -21.54 8.77
CA TYR A 364 2.75 -21.68 9.10
C TYR A 364 3.02 -22.40 10.42
N PHE A 365 1.98 -22.80 11.13
CA PHE A 365 2.09 -23.63 12.31
C PHE A 365 1.40 -24.97 12.10
N SER A 366 2.14 -26.07 12.26
CA SER A 366 1.57 -27.43 12.17
C SER A 366 0.65 -27.78 13.34
N LYS A 367 0.71 -27.01 14.44
CA LYS A 367 -0.02 -27.27 15.68
C LYS A 367 -1.13 -26.24 15.92
N VAL A 368 -2.29 -26.74 16.33
CA VAL A 368 -3.53 -25.97 16.53
C VAL A 368 -3.40 -24.88 17.60
N GLU A 369 -2.60 -25.10 18.65
CA GLU A 369 -2.43 -24.15 19.75
C GLU A 369 -1.71 -22.87 19.29
N GLU A 370 -0.65 -23.01 18.51
CA GLU A 370 0.12 -21.91 17.93
C GLU A 370 -0.73 -21.10 16.95
N LYS A 371 -1.53 -21.77 16.10
CA LYS A 371 -2.51 -21.11 15.24
C LYS A 371 -3.49 -20.26 16.05
N LYS A 372 -4.00 -20.78 17.18
CA LYS A 372 -4.89 -20.03 18.09
C LYS A 372 -4.20 -18.81 18.72
N ILE A 373 -2.96 -18.95 19.18
CA ILE A 373 -2.19 -17.83 19.72
C ILE A 373 -1.97 -16.76 18.65
N MET A 374 -1.67 -17.18 17.42
CA MET A 374 -1.46 -16.31 16.27
C MET A 374 -2.73 -15.50 15.96
N HIS A 375 -3.87 -16.16 15.78
CA HIS A 375 -5.17 -15.52 15.57
C HIS A 375 -5.51 -14.51 16.66
N LYS A 376 -5.38 -14.91 17.93
CA LYS A 376 -5.68 -14.03 19.06
C LYS A 376 -4.77 -12.79 19.08
N ALA A 377 -3.51 -12.93 18.68
CA ALA A 377 -2.61 -11.81 18.59
C ALA A 377 -3.00 -10.84 17.45
N GLN A 378 -3.52 -11.36 16.34
CA GLN A 378 -4.04 -10.55 15.23
C GLN A 378 -5.30 -9.80 15.63
N GLU A 379 -6.27 -10.46 16.26
CA GLU A 379 -7.48 -9.82 16.79
C GLU A 379 -7.11 -8.64 17.70
N LEU A 380 -6.21 -8.88 18.67
CA LEU A 380 -5.72 -7.82 19.57
C LEU A 380 -4.97 -6.71 18.84
N TYR A 381 -4.32 -6.99 17.71
CA TYR A 381 -3.69 -5.97 16.88
C TYR A 381 -4.73 -5.10 16.16
N TYR A 382 -5.74 -5.70 15.54
CA TYR A 382 -6.82 -4.98 14.88
C TYR A 382 -7.67 -4.17 15.88
N ASP A 383 -7.81 -4.65 17.12
CA ASP A 383 -8.43 -3.93 18.24
C ASP A 383 -7.56 -2.78 18.80
N GLY A 384 -6.37 -2.54 18.26
CA GLY A 384 -5.43 -1.53 18.77
C GLY A 384 -4.76 -1.89 20.10
N GLN A 385 -4.97 -3.10 20.62
CA GLN A 385 -4.40 -3.61 21.89
C GLN A 385 -2.96 -4.13 21.71
N TYR A 386 -2.10 -3.35 21.05
CA TYR A 386 -0.76 -3.74 20.60
C TYR A 386 0.13 -4.33 21.71
N LYS A 387 0.05 -3.81 22.94
CA LYS A 387 0.85 -4.34 24.07
C LYS A 387 0.46 -5.78 24.44
N LYS A 388 -0.83 -6.12 24.39
CA LYS A 388 -1.31 -7.48 24.68
C LYS A 388 -0.96 -8.43 23.53
N ALA A 389 -1.12 -7.96 22.29
CA ALA A 389 -0.73 -8.69 21.10
C ALA A 389 0.77 -9.05 21.12
N LEU A 390 1.64 -8.08 21.46
CA LEU A 390 3.08 -8.27 21.59
C LEU A 390 3.46 -9.36 22.60
N VAL A 391 2.72 -9.51 23.71
CA VAL A 391 2.99 -10.58 24.68
C VAL A 391 2.79 -11.96 24.05
N LEU A 392 1.72 -12.14 23.28
CA LEU A 392 1.43 -13.40 22.58
C LEU A 392 2.47 -13.68 21.49
N ILE A 393 2.82 -12.66 20.70
CA ILE A 393 3.82 -12.79 19.64
C ILE A 393 5.21 -13.10 20.20
N ASN A 394 5.62 -12.46 21.29
CA ASN A 394 6.92 -12.75 21.92
C ASN A 394 7.00 -14.20 22.45
N LYS A 395 5.88 -14.79 22.88
CA LYS A 395 5.83 -16.22 23.22
C LYS A 395 6.07 -17.09 21.99
N LEU A 396 5.44 -16.78 20.85
CA LEU A 396 5.66 -17.49 19.59
C LEU A 396 7.10 -17.35 19.11
N ILE A 397 7.69 -16.14 19.11
CA ILE A 397 9.08 -15.92 18.73
C ILE A 397 10.05 -16.70 19.63
N LYS A 398 9.79 -16.76 20.94
CA LYS A 398 10.63 -17.54 21.86
C LYS A 398 10.58 -19.04 21.55
N LYS A 399 9.43 -19.55 21.11
CA LYS A 399 9.24 -20.97 20.77
C LYS A 399 9.74 -21.30 19.35
N PHE A 400 9.65 -20.34 18.42
CA PHE A 400 10.01 -20.49 17.01
C PHE A 400 10.85 -19.27 16.56
N PRO A 401 12.13 -19.18 16.97
CA PRO A 401 12.97 -18.01 16.70
C PRO A 401 13.33 -17.83 15.22
N GLU A 402 13.28 -18.91 14.44
CA GLU A 402 13.57 -18.95 13.00
C GLU A 402 12.31 -18.73 12.14
N ASN A 403 11.13 -18.56 12.76
CA ASN A 403 9.91 -18.30 12.00
C ASN A 403 9.76 -16.79 11.74
N ALA A 404 9.77 -16.42 10.46
CA ALA A 404 9.69 -15.04 10.01
C ALA A 404 8.37 -14.34 10.40
N ILE A 405 7.26 -15.07 10.50
CA ILE A 405 5.92 -14.48 10.66
C ILE A 405 5.68 -13.83 12.01
N PRO A 406 5.93 -14.49 13.16
CA PRO A 406 5.83 -13.82 14.45
C PRO A 406 6.75 -12.59 14.53
N ILE A 407 7.93 -12.64 13.88
CA ILE A 407 8.85 -11.51 13.84
C ILE A 407 8.27 -10.36 13.01
N TYR A 408 7.72 -10.65 11.83
CA TYR A 408 7.02 -9.69 10.98
C TYR A 408 5.86 -9.01 11.73
N LEU A 409 5.00 -9.78 12.39
CA LEU A 409 3.85 -9.23 13.10
C LEU A 409 4.26 -8.43 14.34
N ARG A 410 5.38 -8.80 14.99
CA ARG A 410 6.00 -7.94 16.01
C ARG A 410 6.42 -6.60 15.41
N ALA A 411 6.98 -6.60 14.20
CA ALA A 411 7.33 -5.38 13.49
C ALA A 411 6.11 -4.48 13.26
N LYS A 412 5.00 -5.02 12.73
CA LYS A 412 3.73 -4.28 12.54
C LYS A 412 3.19 -3.68 13.83
N MET A 413 3.21 -4.44 14.92
CA MET A 413 2.77 -3.95 16.23
C MET A 413 3.67 -2.83 16.76
N ARG A 414 4.98 -2.91 16.52
CA ARG A 414 5.96 -1.89 16.91
C ARG A 414 5.83 -0.64 16.05
N GLU A 415 5.62 -0.80 14.75
CA GLU A 415 5.33 0.26 13.80
C GLU A 415 4.07 1.04 14.22
N ALA A 416 2.97 0.34 14.54
CA ALA A 416 1.74 0.95 15.03
C ALA A 416 1.92 1.68 16.38
N GLN A 417 2.95 1.33 17.15
CA GLN A 417 3.34 2.04 18.38
C GLN A 417 4.33 3.19 18.14
N GLY A 418 4.66 3.52 16.89
CA GLY A 418 5.66 4.53 16.50
C GLY A 418 7.11 4.09 16.74
N GLN A 419 7.36 2.82 17.04
CA GLN A 419 8.70 2.26 17.31
C GLN A 419 9.37 1.79 16.01
N PHE A 420 9.51 2.69 15.04
CA PHE A 420 10.04 2.41 13.71
C PHE A 420 11.44 1.79 13.72
N TYR A 421 12.30 2.14 14.70
CA TYR A 421 13.61 1.48 14.92
C TYR A 421 13.51 -0.03 14.97
N THR A 422 12.68 -0.49 15.89
CA THR A 422 12.60 -1.88 16.29
C THR A 422 11.77 -2.66 15.30
N ALA A 423 10.82 -1.98 14.64
CA ALA A 423 10.09 -2.52 13.50
C ALA A 423 11.06 -2.78 12.33
N PHE A 424 11.91 -1.81 11.99
CA PHE A 424 12.90 -1.96 10.92
C PHE A 424 13.82 -3.16 11.16
N ARG A 425 14.37 -3.31 12.38
CA ARG A 425 15.22 -4.47 12.74
C ARG A 425 14.47 -5.80 12.61
N ASP A 426 13.21 -5.84 13.02
CA ASP A 426 12.38 -7.04 12.90
C ASP A 426 12.07 -7.35 11.42
N ILE A 427 11.80 -6.34 10.60
CA ILE A 427 11.59 -6.49 9.15
C ILE A 427 12.85 -6.98 8.45
N SER A 428 14.02 -6.41 8.75
CA SER A 428 15.29 -6.90 8.20
C SER A 428 15.51 -8.37 8.56
N ARG A 429 15.22 -8.76 9.82
CA ARG A 429 15.31 -10.16 10.24
C ARG A 429 14.26 -11.05 9.57
N CYS A 430 13.06 -10.53 9.32
CA CYS A 430 12.03 -11.24 8.57
C CYS A 430 12.50 -11.55 7.14
N ILE A 431 13.06 -10.55 6.44
CA ILE A 431 13.59 -10.73 5.07
C ILE A 431 14.77 -11.70 5.03
N GLU A 432 15.62 -11.71 6.07
CA GLU A 432 16.70 -12.69 6.19
C GLU A 432 16.19 -14.14 6.35
N LEU A 433 15.11 -14.33 7.12
CA LEU A 433 14.53 -15.65 7.40
C LEU A 433 13.64 -16.14 6.26
N ASP A 434 12.85 -15.24 5.68
CA ASP A 434 11.98 -15.50 4.54
C ASP A 434 12.07 -14.34 3.54
N PRO A 435 12.99 -14.42 2.56
CA PRO A 435 13.16 -13.38 1.55
C PRO A 435 11.98 -13.36 0.56
N PHE A 436 11.09 -14.35 0.57
CA PHE A 436 9.93 -14.36 -0.31
C PHE A 436 8.73 -13.57 0.23
N LYS A 437 8.82 -13.02 1.45
CA LYS A 437 7.73 -12.27 2.09
C LYS A 437 7.64 -10.85 1.53
N ILE A 438 6.74 -10.62 0.58
CA ILE A 438 6.58 -9.33 -0.09
C ILE A 438 6.17 -8.21 0.86
N GLU A 439 5.33 -8.48 1.86
CA GLU A 439 4.89 -7.45 2.82
C GLU A 439 6.04 -6.95 3.69
N ALA A 440 7.07 -7.77 3.92
CA ALA A 440 8.27 -7.31 4.60
C ALA A 440 9.03 -6.25 3.77
N TYR A 441 9.07 -6.40 2.43
CA TYR A 441 9.62 -5.38 1.54
C TYR A 441 8.71 -4.14 1.42
N MET A 442 7.38 -4.31 1.49
CA MET A 442 6.42 -3.20 1.55
C MET A 442 6.70 -2.31 2.75
N ASP A 443 6.75 -2.92 3.93
CA ASP A 443 6.98 -2.21 5.18
C ASP A 443 8.41 -1.67 5.25
N LEU A 444 9.38 -2.37 4.64
CA LEU A 444 10.73 -1.84 4.48
C LEU A 444 10.72 -0.52 3.69
N SER A 445 10.06 -0.49 2.53
CA SER A 445 9.98 0.74 1.73
C SER A 445 9.28 1.87 2.49
N TYR A 446 8.18 1.57 3.17
CA TYR A 446 7.44 2.53 3.99
C TYR A 446 8.30 3.12 5.12
N ILE A 447 9.01 2.27 5.86
CA ILE A 447 9.87 2.71 6.96
C ILE A 447 11.05 3.54 6.42
N LEU A 448 11.57 3.22 5.23
CA LEU A 448 12.60 4.03 4.57
C LEU A 448 12.07 5.42 4.20
N GLU A 449 10.86 5.51 3.65
CA GLU A 449 10.18 6.78 3.37
C GLU A 449 10.01 7.64 4.63
N ILE A 450 9.43 7.08 5.71
CA ILE A 450 9.28 7.77 7.00
C ILE A 450 10.64 8.21 7.55
N GLY A 451 11.66 7.36 7.39
CA GLY A 451 13.02 7.64 7.80
C GLY A 451 13.70 8.76 7.00
N GLY A 452 13.11 9.19 5.89
CA GLY A 452 13.64 10.16 4.92
C GLY A 452 14.75 9.60 4.03
N TYR A 453 14.81 8.27 3.88
CA TYR A 453 15.69 7.53 3.00
C TYR A 453 15.07 7.36 1.61
N PHE A 454 14.74 8.50 0.99
CA PHE A 454 13.91 8.54 -0.22
C PHE A 454 14.56 7.83 -1.41
N TYR A 455 15.89 7.84 -1.55
CA TYR A 455 16.54 7.10 -2.64
C TYR A 455 16.32 5.60 -2.50
N SER A 456 16.57 5.07 -1.29
CA SER A 456 16.38 3.65 -0.98
C SER A 456 14.91 3.23 -1.13
N SER A 457 13.98 4.05 -0.62
CA SER A 457 12.54 3.79 -0.73
C SER A 457 12.08 3.81 -2.19
N THR A 458 12.48 4.81 -3.00
CA THR A 458 12.16 4.83 -4.45
C THR A 458 12.61 3.55 -5.15
N ILE A 459 13.83 3.08 -4.88
CA ILE A 459 14.38 1.89 -5.55
C ILE A 459 13.55 0.65 -5.21
N ILE A 460 13.28 0.42 -3.92
CA ILE A 460 12.50 -0.75 -3.48
C ILE A 460 11.06 -0.63 -4.00
N THR A 461 10.41 0.53 -3.91
CA THR A 461 9.05 0.73 -4.44
C THR A 461 8.98 0.48 -5.94
N CYS A 462 9.92 1.00 -6.75
CA CYS A 462 9.93 0.73 -8.20
C CYS A 462 10.10 -0.76 -8.52
N GLN A 463 10.92 -1.48 -7.74
CA GLN A 463 11.07 -2.92 -7.88
C GLN A 463 9.78 -3.67 -7.50
N LEU A 464 9.12 -3.27 -6.40
CA LEU A 464 7.85 -3.88 -5.96
C LEU A 464 6.68 -3.65 -6.92
N MET A 465 6.65 -2.49 -7.60
CA MET A 465 5.64 -2.18 -8.61
C MET A 465 5.66 -3.15 -9.80
N ARG A 466 6.76 -3.87 -10.04
CA ARG A 466 6.81 -4.94 -11.05
C ARG A 466 5.89 -6.12 -10.73
N PHE A 467 5.58 -6.31 -9.45
CA PHE A 467 4.73 -7.39 -8.95
C PHE A 467 3.29 -6.92 -8.69
N SER A 468 3.11 -5.64 -8.34
CA SER A 468 1.78 -5.06 -8.08
C SER A 468 1.72 -3.57 -8.46
N PRO A 469 1.67 -3.24 -9.77
CA PRO A 469 1.73 -1.85 -10.23
C PRO A 469 0.48 -1.04 -9.88
N PHE A 470 -0.64 -1.72 -9.61
CA PHE A 470 -1.90 -1.12 -9.20
C PHE A 470 -2.10 -1.09 -7.67
N ASP A 471 -1.05 -1.38 -6.87
CA ASP A 471 -1.15 -1.20 -5.42
C ASP A 471 -1.14 0.29 -5.08
N PHE A 472 -2.25 0.75 -4.53
CA PHE A 472 -2.45 2.15 -4.15
C PHE A 472 -1.36 2.68 -3.22
N ASN A 473 -0.83 1.87 -2.29
CA ASN A 473 0.21 2.30 -1.36
C ASN A 473 1.53 2.57 -2.07
N TYR A 474 1.93 1.70 -3.01
CA TYR A 474 3.15 1.92 -3.79
C TYR A 474 3.07 3.17 -4.64
N LEU A 475 1.90 3.45 -5.22
CA LEU A 475 1.67 4.66 -6.01
C LEU A 475 1.81 5.92 -5.15
N LEU A 476 1.23 5.93 -3.95
CA LEU A 476 1.41 7.04 -3.02
C LEU A 476 2.86 7.18 -2.54
N GLN A 477 3.51 6.07 -2.16
CA GLN A 477 4.91 6.10 -1.73
C GLN A 477 5.82 6.63 -2.84
N LEU A 478 5.64 6.17 -4.08
CA LEU A 478 6.40 6.67 -5.22
C LEU A 478 6.12 8.15 -5.47
N ALA A 479 4.87 8.59 -5.35
CA ALA A 479 4.52 10.01 -5.47
C ALA A 479 5.23 10.87 -4.42
N ILE A 480 5.20 10.46 -3.14
CA ILE A 480 5.88 11.14 -2.03
C ILE A 480 7.39 11.17 -2.29
N ASN A 481 8.00 10.01 -2.53
CA ASN A 481 9.44 9.89 -2.74
C ASN A 481 9.93 10.71 -3.95
N SER A 482 9.23 10.62 -5.08
CA SER A 482 9.54 11.38 -6.29
C SER A 482 9.43 12.88 -6.03
N TYR A 483 8.39 13.34 -5.33
CA TYR A 483 8.26 14.74 -4.94
C TYR A 483 9.47 15.21 -4.11
N GLN A 484 9.87 14.42 -3.09
CA GLN A 484 11.02 14.75 -2.24
C GLN A 484 12.35 14.80 -3.02
N LEU A 485 12.48 13.94 -4.04
CA LEU A 485 13.63 13.86 -4.92
C LEU A 485 13.60 14.82 -6.13
N LEU A 486 12.55 15.65 -6.28
CA LEU A 486 12.27 16.47 -7.47
C LEU A 486 12.14 15.65 -8.77
N GLY A 487 11.62 14.43 -8.67
CA GLY A 487 11.14 13.63 -9.79
C GLY A 487 9.67 13.89 -10.11
N PRO A 488 9.15 13.30 -11.20
CA PRO A 488 7.76 13.34 -11.56
C PRO A 488 6.96 12.43 -10.61
N TYR A 489 5.90 12.99 -10.04
CA TYR A 489 5.03 12.31 -9.06
C TYR A 489 3.55 12.34 -9.50
N LYS A 490 3.19 13.22 -10.43
CA LYS A 490 1.79 13.47 -10.83
C LYS A 490 1.13 12.22 -11.40
N ASN A 491 1.80 11.49 -12.29
CA ASN A 491 1.24 10.28 -12.88
C ASN A 491 0.92 9.22 -11.82
N ALA A 492 1.76 9.09 -10.78
CA ALA A 492 1.49 8.15 -9.69
C ALA A 492 0.21 8.55 -8.91
N LEU A 493 0.01 9.85 -8.66
CA LEU A 493 -1.23 10.35 -8.05
C LEU A 493 -2.44 10.19 -8.98
N LYS A 494 -2.29 10.48 -10.29
CA LYS A 494 -3.35 10.28 -11.29
C LYS A 494 -3.83 8.83 -11.30
N LEU A 495 -2.91 7.87 -11.40
CA LEU A 495 -3.25 6.44 -11.37
C LEU A 495 -3.85 6.01 -10.02
N ALA A 496 -3.32 6.51 -8.89
CA ALA A 496 -3.93 6.25 -7.59
C ALA A 496 -5.37 6.77 -7.50
N GLY A 497 -5.64 7.93 -8.12
CA GLY A 497 -6.96 8.53 -8.23
C GLY A 497 -7.91 7.70 -9.07
N GLN A 498 -7.47 7.21 -10.23
CA GLN A 498 -8.27 6.32 -11.08
C GLN A 498 -8.62 5.00 -10.38
N LEU A 499 -7.70 4.46 -9.56
CA LEU A 499 -7.94 3.22 -8.83
C LEU A 499 -8.83 3.41 -7.61
N ASN A 500 -8.64 4.48 -6.86
CA ASN A 500 -9.43 4.76 -5.66
C ASN A 500 -9.51 6.27 -5.39
N PRO A 501 -10.45 6.98 -6.03
CA PRO A 501 -10.58 8.43 -5.91
C PRO A 501 -10.81 8.85 -4.45
N MET A 502 -11.64 8.10 -3.73
CA MET A 502 -11.96 8.34 -2.32
C MET A 502 -10.73 8.27 -1.42
N ARG A 503 -9.93 7.21 -1.58
CA ARG A 503 -8.72 7.01 -0.78
C ARG A 503 -7.66 8.04 -1.13
N LEU A 504 -7.55 8.44 -2.40
CA LEU A 504 -6.68 9.55 -2.80
C LEU A 504 -7.16 10.87 -2.19
N ALA A 505 -8.45 11.20 -2.25
CA ALA A 505 -9.00 12.42 -1.66
C ALA A 505 -8.75 12.48 -0.14
N ASN A 506 -8.96 11.38 0.58
CA ASN A 506 -8.59 11.25 1.99
C ASN A 506 -7.10 11.49 2.24
N PHE A 507 -6.26 10.92 1.39
CA PHE A 507 -4.81 11.09 1.51
C PHE A 507 -4.41 12.54 1.22
N LEU A 508 -4.92 13.15 0.15
CA LEU A 508 -4.61 14.52 -0.22
C LEU A 508 -5.07 15.53 0.84
N SER A 509 -6.28 15.33 1.39
CA SER A 509 -6.86 16.22 2.42
C SER A 509 -6.17 16.12 3.79
N ARG A 510 -5.66 14.95 4.17
CA ARG A 510 -5.10 14.70 5.51
C ARG A 510 -3.58 14.66 5.55
N TYR A 511 -2.93 14.33 4.43
CA TYR A 511 -1.53 13.93 4.42
C TYR A 511 -0.70 14.56 3.30
N TRP A 512 -1.29 15.03 2.22
CA TRP A 512 -0.53 15.68 1.15
C TRP A 512 -0.37 17.18 1.39
N VAL A 513 0.81 17.69 1.03
CA VAL A 513 1.33 19.07 1.11
C VAL A 513 2.07 19.40 2.42
N ASN A 514 3.42 19.36 2.38
CA ASN A 514 4.32 20.41 2.92
C ASN A 514 5.80 20.12 2.60
N GLU A 515 6.67 21.07 2.97
CA GLU A 515 8.12 21.25 2.72
C GLU A 515 8.92 20.03 2.24
N ARG A 516 9.79 20.29 1.24
CA ARG A 516 10.77 19.32 0.77
C ARG A 516 11.75 18.94 1.89
N ILE A 517 11.67 17.70 2.33
CA ILE A 517 12.60 17.05 3.24
C ILE A 517 13.86 16.69 2.46
N LYS A 518 15.03 17.06 2.98
CA LYS A 518 16.31 16.63 2.40
C LYS A 518 16.48 15.12 2.58
N PRO A 519 16.81 14.37 1.50
CA PRO A 519 17.13 12.95 1.61
C PRO A 519 18.28 12.71 2.58
N ARG A 520 18.22 11.62 3.32
CA ARG A 520 19.22 11.24 4.34
C ARG A 520 20.24 10.23 3.84
N ASP A 521 19.93 9.58 2.73
CA ASP A 521 20.81 8.75 1.94
C ASP A 521 21.23 9.46 0.66
N SER A 522 22.23 8.89 0.00
CA SER A 522 22.67 9.29 -1.33
C SER A 522 22.94 8.05 -2.16
N LEU A 523 22.94 8.20 -3.48
CA LEU A 523 23.26 7.11 -4.41
C LEU A 523 24.64 6.47 -4.13
N LYS A 524 25.61 7.28 -3.68
CA LYS A 524 26.93 6.79 -3.26
C LYS A 524 26.85 5.89 -2.03
N TYR A 525 26.02 6.23 -1.05
CA TYR A 525 25.84 5.44 0.17
C TYR A 525 25.22 4.07 -0.12
N ILE A 526 24.25 4.00 -1.03
CA ILE A 526 23.60 2.75 -1.43
C ILE A 526 24.38 1.97 -2.50
N GLY A 527 25.53 2.48 -2.97
CA GLY A 527 26.36 1.79 -3.96
C GLY A 527 25.79 1.76 -5.38
N MET A 528 25.00 2.76 -5.77
CA MET A 528 24.39 2.88 -7.10
C MET A 528 24.85 4.12 -7.85
N THR A 529 24.94 4.02 -9.17
CA THR A 529 25.19 5.17 -10.04
C THR A 529 23.90 5.95 -10.33
N ARG A 530 24.03 7.23 -10.72
CA ARG A 530 22.88 8.04 -11.14
C ARG A 530 22.17 7.45 -12.37
N LYS A 531 22.94 6.83 -13.28
CA LYS A 531 22.41 6.15 -14.47
C LYS A 531 21.50 4.99 -14.06
N GLN A 532 21.99 4.07 -13.22
CA GLN A 532 21.22 2.93 -12.71
C GLN A 532 19.95 3.35 -11.97
N PHE A 533 20.04 4.38 -11.11
CA PHE A 533 18.86 4.92 -10.42
C PHE A 533 17.82 5.47 -11.39
N ASN A 534 18.25 6.26 -12.38
CA ASN A 534 17.35 6.82 -13.38
C ASN A 534 16.71 5.75 -14.26
N GLU A 535 17.46 4.71 -14.65
CA GLU A 535 16.93 3.58 -15.43
C GLU A 535 15.79 2.87 -14.68
N LEU A 536 15.99 2.52 -13.40
CA LEU A 536 14.95 1.89 -12.57
C LEU A 536 13.73 2.82 -12.36
N ARG A 537 13.96 4.10 -12.06
CA ARG A 537 12.87 5.06 -11.89
C ARG A 537 12.05 5.22 -13.18
N MET A 538 12.73 5.31 -14.33
CA MET A 538 12.06 5.41 -15.63
C MET A 538 11.24 4.16 -15.95
N GLN A 539 11.71 2.97 -15.60
CA GLN A 539 10.90 1.74 -15.72
C GLN A 539 9.65 1.83 -14.85
N GLY A 540 9.79 2.29 -13.59
CA GLY A 540 8.68 2.59 -12.69
C GLY A 540 7.64 3.54 -13.29
N GLU A 541 8.10 4.62 -13.90
CA GLU A 541 7.25 5.62 -14.56
C GLU A 541 6.57 5.08 -15.81
N GLN A 542 7.26 4.23 -16.58
CA GLN A 542 6.62 3.52 -17.69
C GLN A 542 5.52 2.58 -17.18
N TYR A 543 5.68 1.96 -16.00
CA TYR A 543 4.63 1.14 -15.38
C TYR A 543 3.35 1.92 -15.18
N ILE A 544 3.49 3.10 -14.59
CA ILE A 544 2.37 3.99 -14.32
C ILE A 544 1.74 4.51 -15.61
N SER A 545 2.54 5.02 -16.54
CA SER A 545 1.99 5.64 -17.76
C SER A 545 1.18 4.66 -18.60
N LYS A 546 1.64 3.40 -18.73
CA LYS A 546 0.88 2.38 -19.46
C LYS A 546 -0.37 1.91 -18.69
N ALA A 547 -0.30 1.86 -17.37
CA ALA A 547 -1.47 1.56 -16.54
C ALA A 547 -2.55 2.65 -16.69
N ILE A 548 -2.16 3.93 -16.72
CA ILE A 548 -3.08 5.05 -17.00
C ILE A 548 -3.71 4.88 -18.39
N GLU A 549 -2.93 4.57 -19.42
CA GLU A 549 -3.46 4.40 -20.79
C GLU A 549 -4.58 3.37 -20.87
N VAL A 550 -4.45 2.25 -20.15
CA VAL A 550 -5.49 1.21 -20.15
C VAL A 550 -6.69 1.61 -19.29
N MET A 551 -6.48 2.27 -18.16
CA MET A 551 -7.55 2.80 -17.33
C MET A 551 -8.36 3.90 -18.05
N ASP A 552 -7.69 4.74 -18.84
CA ASP A 552 -8.33 5.80 -19.64
C ASP A 552 -9.21 5.22 -20.76
N LYS A 553 -8.85 4.06 -21.33
CA LYS A 553 -9.70 3.32 -22.29
C LYS A 553 -10.93 2.68 -21.63
N ASN A 554 -10.87 2.44 -20.31
CA ASN A 554 -11.90 1.75 -19.54
C ASN A 554 -12.33 2.61 -18.32
N PRO A 555 -12.88 3.82 -18.55
CA PRO A 555 -13.07 4.84 -17.51
C PRO A 555 -14.10 4.46 -16.44
N ASP A 556 -15.08 3.60 -16.77
CA ASP A 556 -16.07 3.12 -15.81
C ASP A 556 -15.45 2.16 -14.76
N GLY A 557 -14.18 1.75 -14.94
CA GLY A 557 -13.34 1.07 -13.96
C GLY A 557 -13.89 -0.25 -13.43
N LEU A 558 -13.30 -0.72 -12.33
CA LEU A 558 -13.71 -1.90 -11.57
C LEU A 558 -14.88 -1.63 -10.61
N THR A 559 -15.89 -0.88 -11.05
CA THR A 559 -17.10 -0.68 -10.25
C THR A 559 -17.80 -2.01 -9.97
N LYS A 560 -18.58 -2.07 -8.89
CA LYS A 560 -19.33 -3.28 -8.55
C LYS A 560 -20.25 -3.69 -9.71
N ASP A 561 -20.90 -2.72 -10.34
CA ASP A 561 -21.79 -2.90 -11.48
C ASP A 561 -21.03 -3.44 -12.71
N ASN A 562 -19.81 -2.94 -12.98
CA ASN A 562 -18.98 -3.47 -14.06
C ASN A 562 -18.51 -4.90 -13.80
N LYS A 563 -18.17 -5.26 -12.55
CA LYS A 563 -17.84 -6.65 -12.21
C LYS A 563 -19.04 -7.57 -12.40
N GLU A 564 -20.24 -7.14 -12.03
CA GLU A 564 -21.47 -7.90 -12.26
C GLU A 564 -21.75 -8.06 -13.75
N ARG A 565 -21.64 -6.98 -14.53
CA ARG A 565 -21.76 -7.01 -16.00
C ARG A 565 -20.73 -7.94 -16.66
N LEU A 566 -19.46 -7.84 -16.28
CA LEU A 566 -18.39 -8.71 -16.77
C LEU A 566 -18.63 -10.18 -16.41
N ASN A 567 -19.08 -10.46 -15.18
CA ASN A 567 -19.44 -11.82 -14.78
C ASN A 567 -20.61 -12.36 -15.61
N VAL A 568 -21.58 -11.52 -15.98
CA VAL A 568 -22.66 -11.92 -16.90
C VAL A 568 -22.10 -12.22 -18.29
N ILE A 569 -21.21 -11.39 -18.82
CA ILE A 569 -20.58 -11.60 -20.14
C ILE A 569 -19.78 -12.90 -20.16
N VAL A 570 -18.86 -13.08 -19.20
CA VAL A 570 -17.95 -14.23 -19.13
C VAL A 570 -18.71 -15.55 -18.99
N ARG A 571 -19.85 -15.56 -18.28
CA ARG A 571 -20.67 -16.75 -18.06
C ARG A 571 -21.71 -17.00 -19.16
N ASN A 572 -21.92 -16.05 -20.06
CA ASN A 572 -22.94 -16.16 -21.09
C ASN A 572 -22.31 -16.47 -22.46
N PRO A 573 -22.33 -17.75 -22.90
CA PRO A 573 -21.77 -18.13 -24.20
C PRO A 573 -22.48 -17.42 -25.38
N LEU A 574 -23.75 -17.04 -25.22
CA LEU A 574 -24.54 -16.32 -26.23
C LEU A 574 -24.04 -14.89 -26.47
N HIS A 575 -23.26 -14.33 -25.54
CA HIS A 575 -22.63 -13.03 -25.77
C HIS A 575 -21.60 -13.09 -26.91
N PHE A 576 -20.83 -14.18 -26.98
CA PHE A 576 -19.78 -14.37 -27.97
C PHE A 576 -20.27 -15.07 -29.24
N PHE A 577 -21.33 -15.87 -29.12
CA PHE A 577 -21.90 -16.70 -30.18
C PHE A 577 -23.43 -16.50 -30.19
N PRO A 578 -23.93 -15.36 -30.71
CA PRO A 578 -25.35 -15.02 -30.64
C PRO A 578 -26.22 -15.78 -31.65
N ASN A 579 -25.62 -16.33 -32.72
CA ASN A 579 -26.37 -17.03 -33.76
C ASN A 579 -26.49 -18.50 -33.41
N ARG A 580 -27.67 -19.09 -33.65
CA ARG A 580 -27.90 -20.53 -33.48
C ARG A 580 -26.84 -21.37 -34.21
N SER A 581 -26.45 -20.94 -35.41
CA SER A 581 -25.43 -21.63 -36.21
C SER A 581 -24.04 -21.74 -35.55
N ASP A 582 -23.78 -20.93 -34.53
CA ASP A 582 -22.55 -20.96 -33.75
C ASP A 582 -22.61 -21.94 -32.56
N HIS A 583 -23.75 -22.56 -32.24
CA HIS A 583 -23.92 -23.42 -31.05
C HIS A 583 -23.39 -24.85 -31.25
N ILE A 584 -22.15 -24.98 -31.71
CA ILE A 584 -21.46 -26.25 -31.96
C ILE A 584 -20.36 -26.52 -30.94
N LEU A 585 -19.93 -27.79 -30.79
CA LEU A 585 -18.92 -28.22 -29.83
C LEU A 585 -17.57 -27.51 -29.98
N ARG A 586 -17.19 -27.11 -31.20
CA ARG A 586 -15.98 -26.30 -31.46
C ARG A 586 -16.05 -24.91 -30.81
N ASN A 587 -17.19 -24.25 -30.93
CA ASN A 587 -17.39 -22.92 -30.33
C ASN A 587 -17.57 -23.02 -28.82
N TRP A 588 -18.19 -24.09 -28.33
CA TRP A 588 -18.19 -24.44 -26.91
C TRP A 588 -16.77 -24.62 -26.37
N PHE A 589 -15.93 -25.37 -27.08
CA PHE A 589 -14.51 -25.51 -26.74
C PHE A 589 -13.79 -24.15 -26.70
N THR A 590 -14.08 -23.27 -27.65
CA THR A 590 -13.52 -21.91 -27.70
C THR A 590 -13.95 -21.08 -26.49
N PHE A 591 -15.22 -21.16 -26.10
CA PHE A 591 -15.78 -20.48 -24.93
C PHE A 591 -15.16 -20.98 -23.62
N GLU A 592 -15.06 -22.30 -23.44
CA GLU A 592 -14.39 -22.93 -22.30
C GLU A 592 -12.91 -22.55 -22.22
N LEU A 593 -12.21 -22.54 -23.36
CA LEU A 593 -10.82 -22.12 -23.42
C LEU A 593 -10.65 -20.66 -23.02
N MET A 594 -11.52 -19.76 -23.51
CA MET A 594 -11.54 -18.35 -23.11
C MET A 594 -11.74 -18.18 -21.61
N GLN A 595 -12.74 -18.85 -21.03
CA GLN A 595 -13.01 -18.76 -19.58
C GLN A 595 -11.83 -19.26 -18.74
N ARG A 596 -11.20 -20.38 -19.15
CA ARG A 596 -10.03 -20.92 -18.46
C ARG A 596 -8.80 -20.05 -18.61
N LEU A 597 -8.58 -19.45 -19.78
CA LEU A 597 -7.50 -18.48 -19.97
C LEU A 597 -7.69 -17.28 -19.04
N LEU A 598 -8.89 -16.72 -19.01
CA LEU A 598 -9.24 -15.60 -18.12
C LEU A 598 -9.01 -15.98 -16.64
N LEU A 599 -9.48 -17.15 -16.23
CA LEU A 599 -9.30 -17.67 -14.87
C LEU A 599 -7.82 -17.89 -14.54
N ASN A 600 -7.05 -18.47 -15.45
CA ASN A 600 -5.61 -18.72 -15.23
C ASN A 600 -4.82 -17.42 -15.14
N PHE A 601 -5.10 -16.44 -16.00
CA PHE A 601 -4.52 -15.11 -15.87
C PHE A 601 -4.90 -14.46 -14.53
N TYR A 602 -6.18 -14.57 -14.12
CA TYR A 602 -6.63 -14.04 -12.84
C TYR A 602 -5.97 -14.73 -11.64
N GLN A 603 -5.91 -16.06 -11.61
CA GLN A 603 -5.33 -16.81 -10.49
C GLN A 603 -3.82 -16.62 -10.36
N ILE A 604 -3.12 -16.55 -11.49
CA ILE A 604 -1.66 -16.39 -11.51
C ILE A 604 -1.30 -14.92 -11.24
N TYR A 605 -2.08 -13.98 -11.78
CA TYR A 605 -1.76 -12.56 -11.73
C TYR A 605 -2.92 -11.66 -11.29
N PHE A 606 -3.58 -12.03 -10.19
CA PHE A 606 -4.68 -11.26 -9.60
C PHE A 606 -4.26 -9.80 -9.26
N THR A 607 -2.97 -9.49 -9.09
CA THR A 607 -2.51 -8.11 -8.89
C THR A 607 -2.76 -7.21 -10.10
N PHE A 608 -2.96 -7.79 -11.29
CA PHE A 608 -3.44 -7.11 -12.50
C PHE A 608 -4.96 -7.24 -12.67
N THR A 609 -5.74 -7.48 -11.60
CA THR A 609 -7.22 -7.49 -11.68
C THR A 609 -7.78 -6.27 -12.43
N PRO A 610 -7.29 -5.03 -12.24
CA PRO A 610 -7.75 -3.88 -13.02
C PRO A 610 -7.61 -4.03 -14.54
N LEU A 611 -6.60 -4.77 -15.00
CA LEU A 611 -6.40 -5.12 -16.42
C LEU A 611 -7.27 -6.32 -16.82
N ILE A 612 -7.27 -7.38 -16.01
CA ILE A 612 -7.91 -8.66 -16.36
C ILE A 612 -9.44 -8.55 -16.35
N ALA A 613 -9.98 -7.64 -15.54
CA ALA A 613 -11.41 -7.40 -15.42
C ALA A 613 -11.85 -6.19 -16.27
N THR A 614 -11.46 -6.18 -17.55
CA THR A 614 -11.99 -5.28 -18.58
C THR A 614 -12.65 -6.09 -19.69
N GLU A 615 -13.64 -5.51 -20.39
CA GLU A 615 -14.27 -6.18 -21.54
C GLU A 615 -13.25 -6.42 -22.66
N ASP A 616 -12.33 -5.48 -22.87
CA ASP A 616 -11.24 -5.61 -23.86
C ASP A 616 -10.32 -6.80 -23.58
N PHE A 617 -10.00 -7.07 -22.31
CA PHE A 617 -9.17 -8.22 -21.94
C PHE A 617 -9.92 -9.55 -22.11
N VAL A 618 -11.23 -9.56 -21.82
CA VAL A 618 -12.09 -10.71 -22.10
C VAL A 618 -12.15 -10.98 -23.60
N GLN A 619 -12.28 -9.92 -24.42
CA GLN A 619 -12.28 -10.03 -25.88
C GLN A 619 -10.91 -10.50 -26.42
N LEU A 620 -9.80 -10.03 -25.84
CA LEU A 620 -8.46 -10.54 -26.15
C LEU A 620 -8.37 -12.04 -25.87
N CYS A 621 -8.82 -12.48 -24.69
CA CYS A 621 -8.83 -13.91 -24.34
C CYS A 621 -9.71 -14.72 -25.30
N PHE A 622 -10.84 -14.17 -25.74
CA PHE A 622 -11.71 -14.79 -26.74
C PHE A 622 -11.04 -14.93 -28.10
N GLU A 623 -10.39 -13.88 -28.62
CA GLU A 623 -9.67 -13.95 -29.90
C GLU A 623 -8.48 -14.92 -29.83
N ILE A 624 -7.73 -14.93 -28.72
CA ILE A 624 -6.67 -15.93 -28.47
C ILE A 624 -7.26 -17.33 -28.48
N ALA A 625 -8.35 -17.57 -27.75
CA ALA A 625 -9.02 -18.87 -27.67
C ALA A 625 -9.51 -19.33 -29.06
N LYS A 626 -10.07 -18.42 -29.86
CA LYS A 626 -10.56 -18.71 -31.21
C LYS A 626 -9.43 -19.14 -32.13
N ILE A 627 -8.36 -18.35 -32.22
CA ILE A 627 -7.20 -18.65 -33.07
C ILE A 627 -6.51 -19.95 -32.62
N THR A 628 -6.42 -20.17 -31.31
CA THR A 628 -5.86 -21.40 -30.74
C THR A 628 -6.73 -22.61 -31.08
N THR A 629 -8.05 -22.48 -30.99
CA THR A 629 -8.99 -23.53 -31.38
C THR A 629 -8.83 -23.85 -32.86
N ASP A 630 -8.78 -22.84 -33.73
CA ASP A 630 -8.59 -23.04 -35.17
C ASP A 630 -7.29 -23.81 -35.47
N ALA A 631 -6.19 -23.43 -34.81
CA ALA A 631 -4.91 -24.12 -34.96
C ALA A 631 -4.98 -25.59 -34.53
N ILE A 632 -5.62 -25.89 -33.39
CA ILE A 632 -5.81 -27.25 -32.87
C ILE A 632 -6.64 -28.10 -33.84
N PHE A 633 -7.77 -27.58 -34.32
CA PHE A 633 -8.67 -28.33 -35.20
C PHE A 633 -8.11 -28.53 -36.61
N GLN A 634 -7.31 -27.58 -37.13
CA GLN A 634 -6.55 -27.77 -38.37
C GLN A 634 -5.49 -28.88 -38.25
N THR A 635 -4.81 -29.00 -37.11
CA THR A 635 -3.83 -30.08 -36.94
C THR A 635 -4.49 -31.46 -36.87
N ILE A 636 -5.68 -31.54 -36.27
CA ILE A 636 -6.47 -32.77 -36.18
C ILE A 636 -6.96 -33.22 -37.57
N SER A 637 -7.45 -32.28 -38.40
CA SER A 637 -7.95 -32.60 -39.74
C SER A 637 -6.85 -33.08 -40.70
N MET A 638 -5.59 -32.64 -40.51
CA MET A 638 -4.42 -33.04 -41.30
C MET A 638 -3.87 -34.44 -41.00
N GLY A 639 -4.46 -35.21 -40.08
CA GLY A 639 -4.12 -36.62 -39.88
C GLY A 639 -2.71 -36.90 -39.32
N LYS A 640 -1.99 -35.89 -38.83
CA LYS A 640 -0.74 -36.09 -38.08
C LYS A 640 -1.05 -36.87 -36.80
N ASN A 641 -0.18 -37.82 -36.44
CA ASN A 641 -0.35 -38.74 -35.32
C ASN A 641 -0.98 -38.05 -34.10
N ARG A 642 -2.09 -38.61 -33.61
CA ARG A 642 -2.97 -38.12 -32.53
C ARG A 642 -2.28 -37.86 -31.17
N ALA A 643 -0.96 -38.02 -31.08
CA ALA A 643 -0.16 -37.96 -29.86
C ALA A 643 0.61 -36.63 -29.67
N GLN A 644 0.77 -35.79 -30.69
CA GLN A 644 1.48 -34.51 -30.57
C GLN A 644 0.81 -33.43 -31.43
N THR A 645 -0.24 -32.81 -30.91
CA THR A 645 -0.75 -31.53 -31.41
C THR A 645 0.24 -30.45 -30.96
N GLU A 646 1.15 -30.03 -31.85
CA GLU A 646 2.12 -28.98 -31.54
C GLU A 646 1.42 -27.62 -31.69
N ILE A 647 1.13 -26.96 -30.56
CA ILE A 647 0.51 -25.64 -30.53
C ILE A 647 1.61 -24.59 -30.69
N ASP A 648 1.71 -24.01 -31.88
CA ASP A 648 2.65 -22.91 -32.14
C ASP A 648 2.11 -21.59 -31.55
N THR A 649 2.48 -21.33 -30.30
CA THR A 649 2.10 -20.06 -29.62
C THR A 649 2.72 -18.84 -30.25
N GLU A 650 3.87 -18.96 -30.93
CA GLU A 650 4.48 -17.80 -31.57
C GLU A 650 3.61 -17.34 -32.74
N LEU A 651 3.11 -18.28 -33.55
CA LEU A 651 2.18 -18.00 -34.64
C LEU A 651 0.84 -17.44 -34.13
N ILE A 652 0.31 -17.96 -33.02
CA ILE A 652 -0.92 -17.44 -32.39
C ILE A 652 -0.71 -16.01 -31.91
N LEU A 653 0.34 -15.75 -31.12
CA LEU A 653 0.57 -14.46 -30.47
C LEU A 653 1.09 -13.37 -31.43
N THR A 654 1.54 -13.74 -32.63
CA THR A 654 1.91 -12.81 -33.71
C THR A 654 0.80 -12.59 -34.73
N HIS A 655 -0.37 -13.24 -34.55
CA HIS A 655 -1.51 -13.07 -35.44
C HIS A 655 -1.97 -11.61 -35.49
N LYS A 656 -2.30 -11.10 -36.68
CA LYS A 656 -2.63 -9.67 -36.94
C LYS A 656 -3.71 -9.08 -36.02
N LYS A 657 -4.67 -9.91 -35.59
CA LYS A 657 -5.76 -9.50 -34.68
C LYS A 657 -5.32 -9.37 -33.22
N ILE A 658 -4.24 -10.06 -32.84
CA ILE A 658 -3.74 -10.14 -31.48
C ILE A 658 -2.59 -9.15 -31.29
N VAL A 659 -1.66 -9.05 -32.25
CA VAL A 659 -0.38 -8.35 -32.07
C VAL A 659 -0.52 -6.84 -31.83
N ASN A 660 -1.63 -6.23 -32.24
CA ASN A 660 -1.91 -4.79 -32.07
C ASN A 660 -2.83 -4.50 -30.88
N ASN A 661 -3.21 -5.52 -30.11
CA ASN A 661 -4.11 -5.35 -28.99
C ASN A 661 -3.36 -4.68 -27.81
N PRO A 662 -3.83 -3.52 -27.30
CA PRO A 662 -3.14 -2.77 -26.26
C PRO A 662 -3.10 -3.51 -24.92
N GLU A 663 -4.12 -4.31 -24.59
CA GLU A 663 -4.16 -5.11 -23.37
C GLU A 663 -3.07 -6.17 -23.39
N LEU A 664 -2.80 -6.79 -24.56
CA LEU A 664 -1.68 -7.72 -24.72
C LEU A 664 -0.33 -7.02 -24.58
N HIS A 665 -0.16 -5.82 -25.14
CA HIS A 665 1.07 -5.05 -24.97
C HIS A 665 1.30 -4.65 -23.51
N LEU A 666 0.23 -4.34 -22.78
CA LEU A 666 0.30 -4.10 -21.34
C LEU A 666 0.62 -5.38 -20.58
N LEU A 667 0.01 -6.50 -20.97
CA LEU A 667 0.30 -7.81 -20.40
C LEU A 667 1.78 -8.17 -20.59
N TYR A 668 2.32 -8.02 -21.81
CA TYR A 668 3.73 -8.25 -22.14
C TYR A 668 4.73 -7.35 -21.42
N PHE A 669 4.23 -6.25 -20.90
CA PHE A 669 5.05 -5.33 -20.18
C PHE A 669 5.24 -5.73 -18.71
N PHE A 670 4.29 -6.48 -18.14
CA PHE A 670 4.39 -7.02 -16.78
C PHE A 670 4.72 -8.52 -16.72
N ILE A 671 4.48 -9.23 -17.82
CA ILE A 671 4.60 -10.67 -17.98
C ILE A 671 5.38 -10.92 -19.26
N SER A 672 6.36 -11.81 -19.25
CA SER A 672 7.14 -12.13 -20.44
C SER A 672 6.28 -12.81 -21.51
N LYS A 673 6.66 -12.67 -22.79
CA LYS A 673 6.01 -13.39 -23.91
C LYS A 673 5.99 -14.89 -23.66
N GLN A 674 7.08 -15.44 -23.10
CA GLN A 674 7.19 -16.87 -22.77
C GLN A 674 6.18 -17.31 -21.72
N GLU A 675 5.94 -16.51 -20.67
CA GLU A 675 4.95 -16.83 -19.64
C GLU A 675 3.52 -16.84 -20.22
N VAL A 676 3.18 -15.87 -21.07
CA VAL A 676 1.90 -15.84 -21.78
C VAL A 676 1.75 -17.10 -22.67
N SER A 677 2.79 -17.48 -23.41
CA SER A 677 2.82 -18.72 -24.18
C SER A 677 2.61 -19.96 -23.31
N ASN A 678 3.26 -20.03 -22.15
CA ASN A 678 3.14 -21.17 -21.23
C ASN A 678 1.72 -21.30 -20.66
N ILE A 679 1.09 -20.18 -20.28
CA ILE A 679 -0.31 -20.17 -19.82
C ILE A 679 -1.23 -20.62 -20.94
N LEU A 680 -1.02 -20.11 -22.16
CA LEU A 680 -1.82 -20.49 -23.32
C LEU A 680 -1.71 -21.99 -23.63
N ILE A 681 -0.50 -22.51 -23.80
CA ILE A 681 -0.26 -23.94 -24.08
C ILE A 681 -0.82 -24.80 -22.95
N GLY A 682 -0.50 -24.47 -21.69
CA GLY A 682 -0.93 -25.25 -20.53
C GLY A 682 -2.46 -25.32 -20.45
N THR A 683 -3.14 -24.20 -20.65
CA THR A 683 -4.61 -24.12 -20.63
C THR A 683 -5.21 -24.92 -21.78
N ALA A 684 -4.72 -24.72 -23.00
CA ALA A 684 -5.23 -25.38 -24.19
C ALA A 684 -5.02 -26.90 -24.15
N LEU A 685 -3.83 -27.37 -23.75
CA LEU A 685 -3.54 -28.79 -23.63
C LEU A 685 -4.39 -29.46 -22.54
N THR A 686 -4.57 -28.80 -21.40
CA THR A 686 -5.39 -29.34 -20.30
C THR A 686 -6.85 -29.50 -20.74
N LEU A 687 -7.44 -28.45 -21.32
CA LEU A 687 -8.81 -28.53 -21.84
C LEU A 687 -8.93 -29.58 -22.96
N PHE A 688 -7.95 -29.66 -23.85
CA PHE A 688 -7.94 -30.64 -24.93
C PHE A 688 -7.94 -32.08 -24.43
N LEU A 689 -7.15 -32.39 -23.40
CA LEU A 689 -7.11 -33.71 -22.78
C LEU A 689 -8.44 -34.05 -22.09
N GLU A 690 -9.00 -33.11 -21.33
CA GLU A 690 -10.31 -33.29 -20.69
C GLU A 690 -11.42 -33.53 -21.73
N CYS A 691 -11.43 -32.79 -22.84
CA CYS A 691 -12.42 -32.96 -23.91
C CYS A 691 -12.25 -34.26 -24.71
N ARG A 692 -11.11 -34.95 -24.63
CA ARG A 692 -10.95 -36.30 -25.21
C ARG A 692 -11.61 -37.37 -24.35
N GLU A 693 -11.61 -37.17 -23.04
CA GLU A 693 -12.19 -38.11 -22.08
C GLU A 693 -13.66 -37.80 -21.79
N CYS A 694 -14.16 -36.63 -22.18
CA CYS A 694 -15.54 -36.26 -21.97
C CYS A 694 -16.52 -36.99 -22.92
N PRO A 695 -17.79 -37.21 -22.51
CA PRO A 695 -18.79 -37.90 -23.33
C PRO A 695 -19.02 -37.27 -24.71
N ASN A 696 -18.88 -35.94 -24.81
CA ASN A 696 -19.13 -35.19 -26.04
C ASN A 696 -17.99 -35.33 -27.08
N GLN A 697 -16.79 -35.74 -26.65
CA GLN A 697 -15.62 -35.92 -27.52
C GLN A 697 -15.41 -34.77 -28.51
N CYS A 698 -15.49 -33.51 -28.03
CA CYS A 698 -15.51 -32.30 -28.87
C CYS A 698 -14.43 -32.26 -29.98
N PRO A 699 -13.18 -32.73 -29.75
CA PRO A 699 -12.15 -32.77 -30.78
C PRO A 699 -12.44 -33.71 -31.96
N ILE A 700 -13.28 -34.73 -31.74
CA ILE A 700 -13.65 -35.74 -32.74
C ILE A 700 -14.88 -35.29 -33.53
N LYS A 701 -15.82 -34.59 -32.88
CA LYS A 701 -17.08 -34.14 -33.49
C LYS A 701 -17.25 -32.60 -33.39
N PRO A 702 -16.32 -31.78 -33.93
CA PRO A 702 -16.32 -30.32 -33.74
C PRO A 702 -17.61 -29.61 -34.13
N ASN A 703 -18.25 -30.10 -35.19
CA ASN A 703 -19.41 -29.46 -35.77
C ASN A 703 -20.72 -30.00 -35.19
N LYS A 704 -20.67 -30.99 -34.27
CA LYS A 704 -21.88 -31.44 -33.58
C LYS A 704 -22.44 -30.30 -32.73
N TRP A 705 -23.76 -30.19 -32.69
CA TRP A 705 -24.46 -29.25 -31.82
C TRP A 705 -24.13 -29.44 -30.34
N CYS A 706 -24.13 -28.34 -29.61
CA CYS A 706 -23.82 -28.31 -28.19
C CYS A 706 -25.03 -27.86 -27.37
N LEU A 707 -25.61 -28.80 -26.63
CA LEU A 707 -26.78 -28.57 -25.76
C LEU A 707 -26.52 -27.51 -24.67
N ALA A 708 -25.26 -27.34 -24.24
CA ALA A 708 -24.91 -26.39 -23.20
C ALA A 708 -25.29 -24.94 -23.56
N PHE A 709 -25.26 -24.54 -24.83
CA PHE A 709 -25.71 -23.19 -25.23
C PHE A 709 -27.16 -22.88 -24.82
N TYR A 710 -28.01 -23.91 -24.71
CA TYR A 710 -29.41 -23.77 -24.31
C TYR A 710 -29.59 -23.77 -22.79
N GLU A 711 -28.75 -24.49 -22.04
CA GLU A 711 -28.80 -24.48 -20.56
C GLU A 711 -28.27 -23.16 -19.96
N PHE A 712 -27.33 -22.49 -20.62
CA PHE A 712 -26.73 -21.25 -20.13
C PHE A 712 -27.48 -19.97 -20.56
N GLY A 713 -28.53 -20.10 -21.37
CA GLY A 713 -29.36 -19.01 -21.87
C GLY A 713 -30.74 -18.98 -21.21
N LYS A 714 -31.15 -17.82 -20.68
CA LYS A 714 -32.54 -17.49 -20.32
C LYS A 714 -33.43 -17.45 -21.58
N ILE A 715 -33.57 -18.56 -22.29
CA ILE A 715 -34.56 -18.74 -23.35
C ILE A 715 -35.90 -18.97 -22.65
N GLU A 716 -36.99 -18.39 -23.15
CA GLU A 716 -38.34 -18.69 -22.65
C GLU A 716 -38.56 -20.20 -22.69
N ASP A 717 -39.00 -20.80 -21.56
CA ASP A 717 -39.11 -22.25 -21.33
C ASP A 717 -39.77 -23.01 -22.51
N ASP A 718 -40.68 -22.36 -23.24
CA ASP A 718 -41.44 -22.94 -24.35
C ASP A 718 -40.58 -23.22 -25.61
N LYS A 719 -39.51 -22.46 -25.88
CA LYS A 719 -38.59 -22.71 -27.01
C LYS A 719 -37.50 -23.74 -26.66
N LEU A 720 -37.25 -23.94 -25.37
CA LEU A 720 -36.27 -24.88 -24.84
C LEU A 720 -36.72 -26.34 -25.01
N MET A 721 -38.02 -26.61 -24.78
CA MET A 721 -38.59 -27.96 -24.97
C MET A 721 -38.54 -28.41 -26.44
N GLY A 722 -38.97 -27.57 -27.39
CA GLY A 722 -38.96 -27.92 -28.82
C GLY A 722 -37.56 -28.16 -29.37
N ALA A 723 -36.57 -27.33 -28.99
CA ALA A 723 -35.19 -27.55 -29.39
C ALA A 723 -34.59 -28.83 -28.78
N TYR A 724 -34.86 -29.10 -27.49
CA TYR A 724 -34.42 -30.33 -26.82
C TYR A 724 -34.96 -31.59 -27.49
N ASP A 725 -36.25 -31.59 -27.85
CA ASP A 725 -36.90 -32.72 -28.53
C ASP A 725 -36.29 -32.97 -29.91
N VAL A 726 -36.01 -31.90 -30.68
CA VAL A 726 -35.32 -31.98 -31.98
C VAL A 726 -33.92 -32.57 -31.83
N PHE A 727 -33.17 -32.17 -30.80
CA PHE A 727 -31.83 -32.72 -30.58
C PHE A 727 -31.86 -34.18 -30.13
N SER A 728 -32.77 -34.53 -29.22
CA SER A 728 -32.95 -35.93 -28.79
C SER A 728 -33.35 -36.80 -29.98
N TYR A 729 -34.20 -36.28 -30.87
CA TYR A 729 -34.61 -36.98 -32.07
C TYR A 729 -33.42 -37.23 -33.02
N ILE A 730 -32.62 -36.20 -33.29
CA ILE A 730 -31.42 -36.34 -34.14
C ILE A 730 -30.38 -37.29 -33.51
N ASP A 731 -30.16 -37.23 -32.21
CA ASP A 731 -29.26 -38.17 -31.52
C ASP A 731 -29.76 -39.63 -31.62
N CYS A 732 -31.09 -39.86 -31.59
CA CYS A 732 -31.68 -41.17 -31.89
C CYS A 732 -31.40 -41.59 -33.34
N LEU A 733 -31.65 -40.73 -34.33
CA LEU A 733 -31.38 -41.03 -35.75
C LEU A 733 -29.91 -41.38 -35.99
N ILE A 734 -29.00 -40.67 -35.31
CA ILE A 734 -27.56 -40.93 -35.40
C ILE A 734 -27.16 -42.24 -34.72
N SER A 735 -27.74 -42.54 -33.55
CA SER A 735 -27.49 -43.80 -32.84
C SER A 735 -27.98 -45.00 -33.65
N ASP A 736 -29.14 -44.89 -34.29
CA ASP A 736 -29.70 -45.94 -35.14
C ASP A 736 -28.91 -46.09 -36.44
N LEU A 737 -28.41 -44.99 -37.00
CA LEU A 737 -27.44 -45.05 -38.10
C LEU A 737 -26.17 -45.80 -37.68
N GLU A 738 -25.63 -45.52 -36.51
CA GLU A 738 -24.44 -46.22 -36.00
C GLU A 738 -24.71 -47.72 -35.84
N TYR A 739 -25.81 -48.10 -35.18
CA TYR A 739 -26.26 -49.48 -35.03
C TYR A 739 -26.45 -50.21 -36.37
N TYR A 740 -27.13 -49.56 -37.32
CA TYR A 740 -27.34 -50.11 -38.66
C TYR A 740 -26.02 -50.37 -39.41
N LEU A 741 -25.03 -49.51 -39.22
CA LEU A 741 -23.71 -49.67 -39.83
C LEU A 741 -22.89 -50.78 -39.14
N GLU A 742 -23.06 -50.96 -37.83
CA GLU A 742 -22.50 -52.08 -37.05
C GLU A 742 -23.07 -53.42 -37.50
N GLU A 743 -24.39 -53.55 -37.65
CA GLU A 743 -25.03 -54.77 -38.15
C GLU A 743 -24.56 -55.15 -39.56
N LYS A 744 -24.20 -54.16 -40.39
CA LYS A 744 -23.59 -54.39 -41.70
C LYS A 744 -22.13 -54.86 -41.66
N GLY A 745 -21.56 -55.04 -40.48
CA GLY A 745 -20.19 -55.53 -40.29
C GLY A 745 -19.12 -54.56 -40.78
N LEU A 746 -19.42 -53.26 -40.82
CA LEU A 746 -18.44 -52.23 -41.19
C LEU A 746 -17.37 -52.08 -40.09
N LYS A 747 -16.16 -51.68 -40.47
CA LYS A 747 -15.10 -51.39 -39.50
C LYS A 747 -15.45 -50.12 -38.72
N GLN A 748 -15.12 -50.06 -37.42
CA GLN A 748 -15.38 -48.88 -36.56
C GLN A 748 -14.90 -47.56 -37.17
N LYS A 749 -13.75 -47.57 -37.85
CA LYS A 749 -13.22 -46.38 -38.53
C LYS A 749 -14.16 -45.86 -39.63
N THR A 750 -14.79 -46.76 -40.37
CA THR A 750 -15.75 -46.41 -41.44
C THR A 750 -17.10 -45.99 -40.87
N ILE A 751 -17.53 -46.62 -39.79
CA ILE A 751 -18.75 -46.26 -39.06
C ILE A 751 -18.63 -44.82 -38.54
N SER A 752 -17.54 -44.54 -37.83
CA SER A 752 -17.26 -43.21 -37.27
C SER A 752 -17.26 -42.10 -38.33
N ILE A 753 -16.70 -42.33 -39.53
CA ILE A 753 -16.74 -41.36 -40.63
C ILE A 753 -18.17 -41.11 -41.10
N LYS A 754 -18.96 -42.18 -41.29
CA LYS A 754 -20.34 -42.06 -41.77
C LYS A 754 -21.25 -41.35 -40.78
N VAL A 755 -21.08 -41.64 -39.49
CA VAL A 755 -21.78 -40.97 -38.39
C VAL A 755 -21.42 -39.48 -38.36
N GLN A 756 -20.13 -39.14 -38.45
CA GLN A 756 -19.68 -37.74 -38.49
C GLN A 756 -20.26 -36.96 -39.67
N ASP A 757 -20.29 -37.57 -40.86
CA ASP A 757 -20.85 -36.97 -42.07
C ASP A 757 -22.37 -36.73 -41.93
N ALA A 758 -23.09 -37.64 -41.27
CA ALA A 758 -24.52 -37.49 -40.99
C ALA A 758 -24.79 -36.41 -39.94
N GLU A 759 -24.04 -36.40 -38.84
CA GLU A 759 -24.09 -35.34 -37.82
C GLU A 759 -23.85 -33.96 -38.44
N LEU A 760 -22.89 -33.87 -39.38
CA LEU A 760 -22.61 -32.63 -40.10
C LEU A 760 -23.79 -32.16 -40.96
N PHE A 761 -24.50 -33.08 -41.61
CA PHE A 761 -25.66 -32.75 -42.42
C PHE A 761 -26.85 -32.28 -41.57
N PHE A 762 -27.16 -32.97 -40.47
CA PHE A 762 -28.18 -32.49 -39.54
C PHE A 762 -27.78 -31.15 -38.91
N THR A 763 -26.49 -30.93 -38.69
CA THR A 763 -25.99 -29.64 -38.23
C THR A 763 -26.31 -28.54 -39.23
N PHE A 764 -26.08 -28.78 -40.52
CA PHE A 764 -26.45 -27.86 -41.60
C PHE A 764 -27.95 -27.56 -41.61
N LEU A 765 -28.81 -28.58 -41.48
CA LEU A 765 -30.27 -28.37 -41.52
C LEU A 765 -30.75 -27.48 -40.38
N ILE A 766 -30.31 -27.73 -39.15
CA ILE A 766 -30.71 -26.89 -38.01
C ILE A 766 -30.15 -25.47 -38.15
N ASN A 767 -28.91 -25.33 -38.68
CA ASN A 767 -28.26 -24.04 -38.85
C ASN A 767 -28.98 -23.13 -39.85
N GLU A 768 -29.48 -23.68 -40.96
CA GLU A 768 -30.03 -22.88 -42.07
C GLU A 768 -31.56 -22.66 -41.98
N TYR A 769 -32.30 -23.51 -41.26
CA TYR A 769 -33.77 -23.54 -41.37
C TYR A 769 -34.57 -23.35 -40.05
N GLU A 770 -33.94 -22.95 -38.93
CA GLU A 770 -34.62 -22.64 -37.65
C GLU A 770 -35.71 -23.64 -37.20
N ILE A 771 -35.34 -24.92 -37.14
CA ILE A 771 -36.22 -26.05 -36.79
C ILE A 771 -36.66 -26.00 -35.32
N ASN A 772 -37.96 -26.13 -35.03
CA ASN A 772 -38.47 -26.20 -33.65
C ASN A 772 -39.32 -27.45 -33.35
N ASP A 773 -39.60 -28.30 -34.35
CA ASP A 773 -40.30 -29.59 -34.21
C ASP A 773 -39.60 -30.71 -34.99
N ASN A 774 -39.68 -31.94 -34.50
CA ASN A 774 -39.09 -33.14 -35.10
C ASN A 774 -39.60 -33.37 -36.53
N ASN A 775 -40.89 -33.11 -36.77
CA ASN A 775 -41.51 -33.27 -38.09
C ASN A 775 -40.91 -32.32 -39.14
N GLU A 776 -40.44 -31.13 -38.72
CA GLU A 776 -39.80 -30.18 -39.63
C GLU A 776 -38.43 -30.67 -40.11
N VAL A 777 -37.69 -31.44 -39.27
CA VAL A 777 -36.42 -32.06 -39.69
C VAL A 777 -36.64 -32.98 -40.88
N GLU A 778 -37.73 -33.74 -40.86
CA GLU A 778 -38.08 -34.72 -41.88
C GLU A 778 -38.41 -34.05 -43.21
N ASP A 779 -39.22 -33.00 -43.17
CA ASP A 779 -39.65 -32.23 -44.35
C ASP A 779 -38.48 -31.51 -45.05
N LEU A 780 -37.44 -31.18 -44.30
CA LEU A 780 -36.25 -30.49 -44.82
C LEU A 780 -35.26 -31.42 -45.54
N ILE A 781 -35.39 -32.75 -45.45
CA ILE A 781 -34.49 -33.69 -46.15
C ILE A 781 -34.96 -33.87 -47.60
N THR A 782 -34.58 -32.92 -48.46
CA THR A 782 -34.99 -32.85 -49.86
C THR A 782 -33.80 -32.89 -50.82
N ILE A 783 -34.09 -33.01 -52.12
CA ILE A 783 -33.05 -32.96 -53.17
C ILE A 783 -32.32 -31.62 -53.16
N ASP A 784 -33.05 -30.54 -52.92
CA ASP A 784 -32.51 -29.19 -52.98
C ASP A 784 -31.62 -28.91 -51.78
N THR A 785 -32.05 -29.25 -50.56
CA THR A 785 -31.24 -29.08 -49.35
C THR A 785 -29.98 -29.93 -49.33
N ILE A 786 -30.05 -31.18 -49.81
CA ILE A 786 -28.84 -32.03 -49.94
C ILE A 786 -27.90 -31.50 -51.01
N SER A 787 -28.45 -30.99 -52.12
CA SER A 787 -27.65 -30.37 -53.17
C SER A 787 -26.96 -29.12 -52.63
N GLU A 788 -27.67 -28.27 -51.89
CA GLU A 788 -27.14 -27.07 -51.24
C GLU A 788 -26.04 -27.42 -50.23
N PHE A 789 -26.25 -28.44 -49.39
CA PHE A 789 -25.24 -28.93 -48.46
C PHE A 789 -23.95 -29.35 -49.18
N LEU A 790 -24.06 -30.21 -50.19
CA LEU A 790 -22.91 -30.78 -50.89
C LEU A 790 -22.22 -29.81 -51.86
N SER A 791 -22.95 -28.85 -52.41
CA SER A 791 -22.43 -27.92 -53.43
C SER A 791 -22.05 -26.54 -52.90
N HIS A 792 -22.57 -26.12 -51.75
CA HIS A 792 -22.28 -24.80 -51.18
C HIS A 792 -21.71 -24.90 -49.77
N TYR A 793 -22.43 -25.51 -48.82
CA TYR A 793 -22.04 -25.49 -47.41
C TYR A 793 -20.69 -26.18 -47.14
N VAL A 794 -20.51 -27.38 -47.68
CA VAL A 794 -19.30 -28.18 -47.49
C VAL A 794 -18.05 -27.57 -48.15
N LEU A 795 -18.24 -26.83 -49.26
CA LEU A 795 -17.14 -26.20 -50.00
C LEU A 795 -16.73 -24.86 -49.38
N LYS A 796 -17.72 -23.99 -49.11
CA LYS A 796 -17.51 -22.67 -48.50
C LYS A 796 -16.78 -22.74 -47.16
N ASN A 797 -17.04 -23.81 -46.40
CA ASN A 797 -16.42 -24.04 -45.09
C ASN A 797 -15.13 -24.90 -45.16
N GLU A 798 -14.61 -25.17 -46.36
CA GLU A 798 -13.41 -26.00 -46.62
C GLU A 798 -13.44 -27.39 -45.96
N ILE A 799 -14.64 -27.93 -45.69
CA ILE A 799 -14.82 -29.19 -44.96
C ILE A 799 -14.30 -30.36 -45.81
N ILE A 800 -14.53 -30.31 -47.12
CA ILE A 800 -14.05 -31.30 -48.07
C ILE A 800 -13.14 -30.64 -49.09
N THR A 801 -11.88 -31.08 -49.10
CA THR A 801 -10.83 -30.55 -49.97
C THR A 801 -10.36 -31.57 -51.01
N THR A 802 -10.88 -32.79 -50.98
CA THR A 802 -10.48 -33.86 -51.92
C THR A 802 -11.67 -34.51 -52.60
N LYS A 803 -11.44 -34.98 -53.84
CA LYS A 803 -12.44 -35.76 -54.60
C LYS A 803 -12.87 -37.01 -53.85
N THR A 804 -11.93 -37.63 -53.15
CA THR A 804 -12.12 -38.86 -52.38
C THR A 804 -13.07 -38.62 -51.21
N SER A 805 -12.83 -37.56 -50.43
CA SER A 805 -13.67 -37.17 -49.30
C SER A 805 -15.07 -36.74 -49.75
N MET A 806 -15.22 -36.05 -50.89
CA MET A 806 -16.54 -35.72 -51.46
C MET A 806 -17.34 -36.99 -51.82
N ALA A 807 -16.65 -37.98 -52.38
CA ALA A 807 -17.24 -39.27 -52.71
C ALA A 807 -17.57 -40.11 -51.46
N GLU A 808 -16.86 -39.92 -50.36
CA GLU A 808 -17.15 -40.54 -49.05
C GLU A 808 -18.39 -39.91 -48.41
N MET A 809 -18.45 -38.58 -48.30
CA MET A 809 -19.61 -37.84 -47.81
C MET A 809 -20.90 -38.22 -48.55
N SER A 810 -20.86 -38.27 -49.89
CA SER A 810 -22.00 -38.70 -50.70
C SER A 810 -22.46 -40.13 -50.35
N ARG A 811 -21.53 -41.04 -50.02
CA ARG A 811 -21.86 -42.41 -49.59
C ARG A 811 -22.38 -42.46 -48.15
N SER A 812 -21.91 -41.57 -47.28
CA SER A 812 -22.37 -41.45 -45.90
C SER A 812 -23.82 -40.98 -45.85
N LEU A 813 -24.15 -39.88 -46.53
CA LEU A 813 -25.52 -39.40 -46.67
C LEU A 813 -26.43 -40.43 -47.32
N LYS A 814 -25.91 -41.20 -48.30
CA LYS A 814 -26.67 -42.31 -48.90
C LYS A 814 -27.03 -43.39 -47.88
N SER A 815 -26.14 -43.64 -46.91
CA SER A 815 -26.40 -44.61 -45.84
C SER A 815 -27.43 -44.06 -44.86
N LEU A 816 -27.31 -42.78 -44.49
CA LEU A 816 -28.32 -42.08 -43.70
C LEU A 816 -29.71 -42.15 -44.35
N ILE A 817 -29.85 -41.75 -45.62
CA ILE A 817 -31.13 -41.80 -46.34
C ILE A 817 -31.69 -43.22 -46.43
N SER A 818 -30.82 -44.23 -46.52
CA SER A 818 -31.25 -45.62 -46.51
C SER A 818 -31.87 -46.02 -45.16
N VAL A 819 -31.29 -45.56 -44.04
CA VAL A 819 -31.82 -45.81 -42.69
C VAL A 819 -33.14 -45.07 -42.51
N LEU A 820 -33.19 -43.78 -42.86
CA LEU A 820 -34.41 -42.97 -42.77
C LEU A 820 -35.57 -43.59 -43.57
N TYR A 821 -35.32 -44.11 -44.76
CA TYR A 821 -36.37 -44.75 -45.56
C TYR A 821 -36.80 -46.12 -45.02
N HIS A 822 -35.87 -46.99 -44.66
CA HIS A 822 -36.21 -48.38 -44.30
C HIS A 822 -36.67 -48.54 -42.85
N GLU A 823 -36.04 -47.85 -41.91
CA GLU A 823 -36.32 -47.99 -40.48
C GLU A 823 -37.41 -47.02 -40.02
N TYR A 824 -37.41 -45.80 -40.56
CA TYR A 824 -38.34 -44.73 -40.16
C TYR A 824 -39.51 -44.52 -41.13
N GLY A 825 -39.47 -45.14 -42.32
CA GLY A 825 -40.51 -44.94 -43.33
C GLY A 825 -40.57 -43.52 -43.90
N LEU A 826 -39.49 -42.75 -43.74
CA LEU A 826 -39.37 -41.41 -44.27
C LEU A 826 -39.29 -41.50 -45.79
N PHE A 827 -40.08 -40.68 -46.50
CA PHE A 827 -40.20 -40.59 -47.96
C PHE A 827 -41.08 -41.65 -48.64
N GLN A 828 -41.82 -41.21 -49.68
CA GLN A 828 -42.42 -42.12 -50.66
C GLN A 828 -41.35 -42.71 -51.59
N ASP A 829 -41.58 -43.91 -52.15
CA ASP A 829 -40.65 -44.64 -53.04
C ASP A 829 -40.06 -43.76 -54.16
N GLY A 830 -40.88 -42.90 -54.75
CA GLY A 830 -40.48 -41.98 -55.81
C GLY A 830 -39.46 -40.92 -55.35
N THR A 831 -39.57 -40.44 -54.11
CA THR A 831 -38.68 -39.45 -53.52
C THR A 831 -37.35 -40.08 -53.08
N PHE A 832 -37.41 -41.25 -52.42
CA PHE A 832 -36.23 -42.04 -52.07
C PHE A 832 -35.38 -42.36 -53.30
N SER A 833 -35.99 -42.81 -54.39
CA SER A 833 -35.30 -43.12 -55.65
C SER A 833 -34.56 -41.91 -56.23
N LYS A 834 -35.15 -40.72 -56.16
CA LYS A 834 -34.51 -39.48 -56.65
C LYS A 834 -33.33 -39.07 -55.76
N LEU A 835 -33.49 -39.08 -54.43
CA LEU A 835 -32.42 -38.77 -53.46
C LEU A 835 -31.23 -39.74 -53.61
N ASN A 836 -31.53 -41.03 -53.72
CA ASN A 836 -30.54 -42.08 -53.93
C ASN A 836 -29.80 -41.90 -55.27
N LYS A 837 -30.51 -41.50 -56.33
CA LYS A 837 -29.92 -41.18 -57.64
C LYS A 837 -29.03 -39.94 -57.60
N LEU A 838 -29.41 -38.90 -56.87
CA LEU A 838 -28.60 -37.69 -56.65
C LEU A 838 -27.25 -38.06 -56.02
N LEU A 839 -27.28 -38.75 -54.88
CA LEU A 839 -26.08 -39.12 -54.11
C LEU A 839 -25.19 -40.15 -54.83
N THR A 840 -25.74 -40.88 -55.81
CA THR A 840 -24.96 -41.77 -56.68
C THR A 840 -24.17 -41.00 -57.75
N LYS A 841 -24.62 -39.80 -58.15
CA LYS A 841 -23.93 -38.91 -59.11
C LYS A 841 -22.83 -38.07 -58.44
N LYS A 842 -21.98 -38.66 -57.61
CA LYS A 842 -20.84 -38.01 -56.92
C LYS A 842 -19.93 -37.16 -57.83
N GLU A 843 -19.81 -37.54 -59.10
CA GLU A 843 -19.01 -36.84 -60.12
C GLU A 843 -19.50 -35.42 -60.41
N LEU A 844 -20.81 -35.17 -60.21
CA LEU A 844 -21.40 -33.85 -60.38
C LEU A 844 -20.89 -32.89 -59.29
N PHE A 845 -20.86 -33.33 -58.04
CA PHE A 845 -20.35 -32.55 -56.91
C PHE A 845 -18.82 -32.41 -56.93
N ILE A 846 -18.11 -33.42 -57.42
CA ILE A 846 -16.66 -33.34 -57.64
C ILE A 846 -16.32 -32.26 -58.69
N LYS A 847 -17.11 -32.13 -59.76
CA LYS A 847 -16.94 -31.07 -60.77
C LYS A 847 -17.22 -29.67 -60.21
N TYR A 848 -18.20 -29.53 -59.31
CA TYR A 848 -18.44 -28.26 -58.61
C TYR A 848 -17.23 -27.87 -57.73
N LEU A 849 -16.67 -28.82 -56.99
CA LEU A 849 -15.45 -28.64 -56.18
C LEU A 849 -14.23 -28.23 -57.03
N GLU A 850 -14.12 -28.70 -58.27
CA GLU A 850 -13.08 -28.26 -59.21
C GLU A 850 -13.30 -26.85 -59.76
N LYS A 851 -14.56 -26.42 -59.87
CA LYS A 851 -14.94 -25.13 -60.46
C LYS A 851 -14.81 -23.96 -59.49
N GLU A 852 -14.96 -24.18 -58.18
CA GLU A 852 -14.66 -23.16 -57.16
C GLU A 852 -13.15 -23.01 -56.88
N ARG A 853 -12.32 -23.98 -57.27
CA ARG A 853 -10.86 -23.95 -57.07
C ARG A 853 -10.07 -23.22 -58.16
N ASN A 854 -10.69 -23.02 -59.33
CA ASN A 854 -10.13 -22.28 -60.47
C ASN A 854 -10.79 -20.91 -60.53
#